data_AF-A0A412DRD3-F1
#
_entry.id   AF-A0A412DRD3-F1
#
_cell.length_a   1.000
_cell.length_b   1.000
_cell.length_c   1.000
_cell.angle_alpha   90.00
_cell.angle_beta   90.00
_cell.angle_gamma   90.00
#
_symmetry.space_group_name_H-M   'P 1'
#
loop_
_entity.id
_entity.type
_entity.pdbx_description
1 polymer ?
#
loop_
_entity_poly.entity_id
_entity_poly.type
_entity_poly.pdbx_seq_one_letter_code
_entity_poly.pdbx_strand_id
1 'polypeptide(L)'
;MKDKAIKDILTENERRNAIVYAKFNPITGEGSVGKRVKCTISDFPIHTQWLPERIMKVPLVRQLIEAGSISKFFTDYMGVEDNQDDRLKVIEQFVRIRSREDFPFWAATFVYIKAKGGGEDVLFRLTRPQRRFVDRLEKLRIAGKPIRIILLKARQWGGSTTSQLYMAWLQLLHKTGLNSLIIAHQGAGSDEIKDMFDRMIKSYPVEMLYKIDEAYNENEPKIVGVGKSGSISRIPQRNCKIKIGTAERPDSCRGGDYNLVHLSEVGIWKATEGKKPEDIVRSACSGILLKPYTMIVYESTANGTGNFFHREYTAAKEGKSQFEAMFVSWFDIEQYTLAFDSDNEKWDFAEWLYQNRDNENTDSEREECGKYLWSLWEKGATLEAIHWYIAERRKYNDHGQMAAEFPSDDVEAFVHSGARVFDKYKVDAMRKTCKKPKYVGEVCADADEGKNALQNLRFVKDKQGLLHIWELPETDEKEVVTNRYLTIVDVGGRSNKADFSVVLVLDRLFMIDGGKPVVVAQWYGHCDIDQLAWKAAQIAAFYDNSLLVIESNTLETHDKERQVDGDQSQFILNQIKEIYPNLYARGQSEEAVREGLPTKYGFHTNVSTKPMIISTLVKVIRENLYTERDERCLDEYLCYEKKPNGAFGAITGKHDDLLMTRAIGLHICFFEMEIPKIVLRIGRFVVKKKKAVSAATI
;
A
#
# COMPACT_ATOMS: atom_id res chain seq x y z
N MET A 1 -17.00 -33.67 -15.76
CA MET A 1 -16.12 -32.71 -15.04
C MET A 1 -16.58 -31.27 -15.25
N LYS A 2 -16.87 -30.85 -16.49
CA LYS A 2 -17.38 -29.50 -16.83
C LYS A 2 -18.67 -29.10 -16.08
N ASP A 3 -19.72 -29.92 -16.15
CA ASP A 3 -21.01 -29.63 -15.48
C ASP A 3 -20.88 -29.51 -13.96
N LYS A 4 -19.93 -30.24 -13.37
CA LYS A 4 -19.64 -30.15 -11.93
C LYS A 4 -19.04 -28.79 -11.59
N ALA A 5 -18.05 -28.32 -12.37
CA ALA A 5 -17.44 -27.01 -12.17
C ALA A 5 -18.45 -25.87 -12.32
N ILE A 6 -19.37 -25.97 -13.29
CA ILE A 6 -20.44 -24.97 -13.48
C ILE A 6 -21.39 -24.94 -12.26
N LYS A 7 -21.80 -26.11 -11.76
CA LYS A 7 -22.61 -26.21 -10.53
C LYS A 7 -21.89 -25.62 -9.32
N ASP A 8 -20.58 -25.86 -9.19
CA ASP A 8 -19.77 -25.29 -8.11
C ASP A 8 -19.73 -23.76 -8.19
N ILE A 9 -19.59 -23.19 -9.40
CA ILE A 9 -19.66 -21.73 -9.64
C ILE A 9 -21.02 -21.17 -9.21
N LEU A 10 -22.12 -21.80 -9.62
CA LEU A 10 -23.46 -21.33 -9.29
C LEU A 10 -23.74 -21.39 -7.79
N THR A 11 -23.33 -22.48 -7.13
CA THR A 11 -23.44 -22.63 -5.66
C THR A 11 -22.65 -21.55 -4.92
N GLU A 12 -21.42 -21.27 -5.37
CA GLU A 12 -20.62 -20.18 -4.80
C GLU A 12 -21.24 -18.80 -5.09
N ASN A 13 -21.86 -18.62 -6.26
CA ASN A 13 -22.53 -17.37 -6.60
C ASN A 13 -23.77 -17.13 -5.73
N GLU A 14 -24.54 -18.18 -5.43
CA GLU A 14 -25.64 -18.12 -4.46
C GLU A 14 -25.15 -17.72 -3.07
N ARG A 15 -24.06 -18.34 -2.60
CA ARG A 15 -23.43 -17.97 -1.31
C ARG A 15 -23.00 -16.50 -1.27
N ARG A 16 -22.39 -16.00 -2.35
CA ARG A 16 -21.99 -14.58 -2.47
C ARG A 16 -23.19 -13.65 -2.49
N ASN A 17 -24.23 -13.97 -3.26
CA ASN A 17 -25.46 -13.21 -3.30
C ASN A 17 -26.18 -13.19 -1.93
N ALA A 18 -26.19 -14.31 -1.20
CA ALA A 18 -26.74 -14.37 0.16
C ALA A 18 -26.01 -13.42 1.14
N ILE A 19 -24.71 -13.18 0.93
CA ILE A 19 -23.92 -12.20 1.70
C ILE A 19 -24.22 -10.77 1.25
N VAL A 20 -24.33 -10.53 -0.05
CA VAL A 20 -24.62 -9.20 -0.62
C VAL A 20 -25.99 -8.71 -0.13
N TYR A 21 -27.00 -9.56 -0.25
CA TYR A 21 -28.39 -9.28 0.11
C TYR A 21 -28.76 -9.75 1.52
N ALA A 22 -27.76 -10.00 2.37
CA ALA A 22 -27.98 -10.40 3.75
C ALA A 22 -28.90 -9.41 4.46
N LYS A 23 -29.94 -9.95 5.11
CA LYS A 23 -30.96 -9.17 5.83
C LYS A 23 -30.29 -8.20 6.79
N PHE A 24 -30.68 -6.93 6.71
CA PHE A 24 -30.21 -5.88 7.58
C PHE A 24 -31.36 -4.96 7.96
N ASN A 25 -31.72 -4.97 9.24
CA ASN A 25 -32.70 -4.07 9.79
C ASN A 25 -32.05 -3.27 10.93
N PRO A 26 -31.70 -1.99 10.70
CA PRO A 26 -31.04 -1.18 11.73
C PRO A 26 -31.97 -0.81 12.90
N ILE A 27 -33.30 -0.83 12.69
CA ILE A 27 -34.29 -0.51 13.72
C ILE A 27 -34.41 -1.66 14.72
N THR A 28 -34.59 -2.90 14.24
CA THR A 28 -34.60 -4.08 15.13
C THR A 28 -33.20 -4.51 15.53
N GLY A 29 -32.17 -4.18 14.74
CA GLY A 29 -30.79 -4.61 14.91
C GLY A 29 -30.46 -5.95 14.24
N GLU A 30 -31.42 -6.60 13.59
CA GLU A 30 -31.23 -7.89 12.92
C GLU A 30 -30.22 -7.78 11.78
N GLY A 31 -29.18 -8.61 11.79
CA GLY A 31 -28.09 -8.57 10.80
C GLY A 31 -27.25 -7.29 10.84
N SER A 32 -27.33 -6.51 11.92
CA SER A 32 -26.56 -5.27 12.10
C SER A 32 -25.10 -5.52 12.49
N VAL A 33 -24.29 -4.46 12.50
CA VAL A 33 -22.84 -4.49 12.70
C VAL A 33 -22.46 -4.97 14.10
N GLY A 34 -21.40 -5.77 14.23
CA GLY A 34 -20.87 -6.28 15.50
C GLY A 34 -21.66 -7.44 16.09
N LYS A 35 -21.22 -7.94 17.26
CA LYS A 35 -21.89 -9.04 17.97
C LYS A 35 -23.22 -8.57 18.57
N ARG A 36 -24.27 -9.34 18.33
CA ARG A 36 -25.65 -9.03 18.75
C ARG A 36 -26.25 -10.13 19.63
N VAL A 37 -27.08 -9.73 20.57
CA VAL A 37 -27.88 -10.62 21.43
C VAL A 37 -29.35 -10.35 21.12
N LYS A 38 -30.12 -11.43 20.88
CA LYS A 38 -31.56 -11.34 20.67
C LYS A 38 -32.25 -11.17 22.02
N CYS A 39 -33.06 -10.13 22.16
CA CYS A 39 -33.77 -9.77 23.37
C CYS A 39 -35.24 -9.50 23.04
N THR A 40 -36.13 -9.77 24.00
CA THR A 40 -37.57 -9.53 23.87
C THR A 40 -38.08 -8.78 25.08
N ILE A 41 -38.81 -7.69 24.85
CA ILE A 41 -39.51 -6.90 25.87
C ILE A 41 -40.94 -6.71 25.34
N SER A 42 -41.91 -7.41 25.92
CA SER A 42 -43.22 -7.64 25.28
C SER A 42 -44.06 -6.38 25.04
N ASP A 43 -43.85 -5.35 25.86
CA ASP A 43 -44.62 -4.11 25.92
C ASP A 43 -43.74 -2.87 25.59
N PHE A 44 -42.57 -3.09 24.99
CA PHE A 44 -41.70 -2.06 24.43
C PHE A 44 -42.00 -1.87 22.94
N PRO A 45 -41.93 -0.65 22.35
CA PRO A 45 -42.30 -0.41 20.95
C PRO A 45 -41.65 -1.33 19.92
N ILE A 46 -40.41 -1.76 20.17
CA ILE A 46 -39.69 -2.77 19.38
C ILE A 46 -39.62 -4.07 20.20
N HIS A 47 -40.64 -4.92 20.04
CA HIS A 47 -40.86 -6.09 20.90
C HIS A 47 -39.66 -7.05 20.90
N THR A 48 -39.13 -7.37 19.72
CA THR A 48 -37.96 -8.24 19.55
C THR A 48 -36.86 -7.47 18.83
N GLN A 49 -35.68 -7.46 19.43
CA GLN A 49 -34.54 -6.67 18.95
C GLN A 49 -33.20 -7.41 19.17
N TRP A 50 -32.22 -7.08 18.34
CA TRP A 50 -30.86 -7.61 18.35
C TRP A 50 -29.90 -6.51 18.78
N LEU A 51 -29.63 -6.50 20.09
CA LEU A 51 -28.89 -5.43 20.74
C LEU A 51 -27.38 -5.71 20.70
N PRO A 52 -26.51 -4.67 20.63
CA PRO A 52 -25.07 -4.87 20.78
C PRO A 52 -24.75 -5.53 22.11
N GLU A 53 -23.97 -6.60 22.14
CA GLU A 53 -23.69 -7.39 23.36
C GLU A 53 -23.24 -6.52 24.56
N ARG A 54 -22.45 -5.48 24.31
CA ARG A 54 -21.95 -4.56 25.35
C ARG A 54 -23.04 -3.79 26.10
N ILE A 55 -24.20 -3.55 25.49
CA ILE A 55 -25.28 -2.78 26.12
C ILE A 55 -25.90 -3.54 27.29
N MET A 56 -25.74 -4.88 27.31
CA MET A 56 -26.15 -5.74 28.42
C MET A 56 -25.39 -5.46 29.72
N LYS A 57 -24.28 -4.70 29.66
CA LYS A 57 -23.55 -4.24 30.86
C LYS A 57 -24.23 -3.04 31.53
N VAL A 58 -25.18 -2.39 30.88
CA VAL A 58 -25.91 -1.26 31.44
C VAL A 58 -27.02 -1.81 32.35
N PRO A 59 -27.05 -1.48 33.66
CA PRO A 59 -27.99 -2.07 34.62
C PRO A 59 -29.44 -1.97 34.18
N LEU A 60 -29.89 -0.77 33.76
CA LEU A 60 -31.25 -0.54 33.27
C LEU A 60 -31.63 -1.51 32.14
N VAL A 61 -30.76 -1.66 31.15
CA VAL A 61 -31.03 -2.51 29.98
C VAL A 61 -31.07 -3.98 30.37
N ARG A 62 -30.14 -4.43 31.21
CA ARG A 62 -30.10 -5.80 31.71
C ARG A 62 -31.37 -6.14 32.50
N GLN A 63 -31.72 -5.31 33.48
CA GLN A 63 -32.88 -5.51 34.35
C GLN A 63 -34.19 -5.50 33.55
N LEU A 64 -34.32 -4.59 32.58
CA LEU A 64 -35.50 -4.52 31.72
C LEU A 64 -35.65 -5.79 30.85
N ILE A 65 -34.55 -6.33 30.34
CA ILE A 65 -34.56 -7.57 29.54
C ILE A 65 -34.84 -8.79 30.43
N GLU A 66 -34.27 -8.84 31.64
CA GLU A 66 -34.52 -9.90 32.62
C GLU A 66 -35.99 -9.92 33.08
N ALA A 67 -36.61 -8.75 33.28
CA ALA A 67 -38.03 -8.62 33.59
C ALA A 67 -38.93 -9.07 32.42
N GLY A 68 -38.48 -8.90 31.18
CA GLY A 68 -39.21 -9.27 29.96
C GLY A 68 -40.36 -8.33 29.57
N SER A 69 -40.69 -7.34 30.41
CA SER A 69 -41.62 -6.25 30.12
C SER A 69 -41.30 -5.01 30.98
N ILE A 70 -41.69 -3.82 30.53
CA ILE A 70 -41.61 -2.56 31.29
C ILE A 70 -42.47 -2.66 32.54
N SER A 71 -43.69 -3.22 32.44
CA SER A 71 -44.58 -3.39 33.59
C SER A 71 -43.93 -4.22 34.71
N LYS A 72 -43.29 -5.36 34.35
CA LYS A 72 -42.57 -6.20 35.31
C LYS A 72 -41.31 -5.52 35.83
N PHE A 73 -40.64 -4.73 34.99
CA PHE A 73 -39.50 -3.95 35.45
C PHE A 73 -39.90 -2.96 36.56
N PHE A 74 -41.06 -2.32 36.44
CA PHE A 74 -41.55 -1.44 37.50
C PHE A 74 -41.86 -2.18 38.81
N THR A 75 -42.53 -3.33 38.74
CA THR A 75 -42.86 -4.10 39.95
C THR A 75 -41.63 -4.74 40.58
N ASP A 76 -40.77 -5.38 39.77
CA ASP A 76 -39.73 -6.28 40.25
C ASP A 76 -38.44 -5.55 40.63
N TYR A 77 -38.16 -4.38 40.03
CA TYR A 77 -36.92 -3.62 40.25
C TYR A 77 -37.13 -2.24 40.85
N MET A 78 -38.20 -1.53 40.49
CA MET A 78 -38.44 -0.15 40.94
C MET A 78 -39.39 -0.05 42.14
N GLY A 79 -40.23 -1.07 42.36
CA GLY A 79 -41.24 -1.07 43.43
C GLY A 79 -42.33 0.00 43.24
N VAL A 80 -42.61 0.38 41.99
CA VAL A 80 -43.60 1.42 41.64
C VAL A 80 -44.74 0.84 40.80
N GLU A 81 -45.90 1.48 40.84
CA GLU A 81 -47.02 1.12 39.97
C GLU A 81 -46.76 1.58 38.52
N ASP A 82 -47.22 0.76 37.57
CA ASP A 82 -47.06 1.03 36.14
C ASP A 82 -47.94 2.23 35.72
N ASN A 83 -47.30 3.32 35.31
CA ASN A 83 -47.96 4.51 34.80
C ASN A 83 -47.34 4.97 33.49
N GLN A 84 -48.15 5.63 32.65
CA GLN A 84 -47.77 5.95 31.28
C GLN A 84 -46.55 6.89 31.18
N ASP A 85 -46.44 7.88 32.07
CA ASP A 85 -45.36 8.86 32.02
C ASP A 85 -44.01 8.22 32.34
N ASP A 86 -43.95 7.36 33.36
CA ASP A 86 -42.73 6.64 33.70
C ASP A 86 -42.36 5.61 32.63
N ARG A 87 -43.34 4.97 31.97
CA ARG A 87 -43.06 4.09 30.82
C ARG A 87 -42.33 4.85 29.72
N LEU A 88 -42.78 6.06 29.39
CA LEU A 88 -42.15 6.90 28.36
C LEU A 88 -40.72 7.26 28.76
N LYS A 89 -40.46 7.59 30.02
CA LYS A 89 -39.09 7.85 30.52
C LYS A 89 -38.19 6.61 30.39
N VAL A 90 -38.67 5.42 30.74
CA VAL A 90 -37.90 4.17 30.57
C VAL A 90 -37.59 3.92 29.10
N ILE A 91 -38.57 4.14 28.21
CA ILE A 91 -38.38 4.01 26.76
C ILE A 91 -37.35 5.01 26.26
N GLU A 92 -37.45 6.28 26.65
CA GLU A 92 -36.51 7.32 26.26
C GLU A 92 -35.09 7.00 26.75
N GLN A 93 -34.94 6.62 28.02
CA GLN A 93 -33.66 6.19 28.58
C GLN A 93 -33.06 5.04 27.78
N PHE A 94 -33.86 4.00 27.48
CA PHE A 94 -33.42 2.86 26.68
C PHE A 94 -32.99 3.29 25.28
N VAL A 95 -33.79 4.11 24.59
CA VAL A 95 -33.51 4.61 23.23
C VAL A 95 -32.24 5.46 23.20
N ARG A 96 -32.01 6.32 24.20
CA ARG A 96 -30.78 7.13 24.32
C ARG A 96 -29.55 6.25 24.56
N ILE A 97 -29.65 5.25 25.45
CA ILE A 97 -28.55 4.28 25.68
C ILE A 97 -28.25 3.51 24.39
N ARG A 98 -29.29 2.98 23.74
CA ARG A 98 -29.13 2.26 22.47
C ARG A 98 -28.54 3.16 21.39
N SER A 99 -29.00 4.40 21.27
CA SER A 99 -28.45 5.35 20.29
C SER A 99 -26.98 5.64 20.51
N ARG A 100 -26.54 5.76 21.77
CA ARG A 100 -25.13 5.94 22.12
C ARG A 100 -24.29 4.68 21.88
N GLU A 101 -24.90 3.50 21.93
CA GLU A 101 -24.18 2.23 21.79
C GLU A 101 -24.42 1.52 20.45
N ASP A 102 -25.24 2.04 19.54
CA ASP A 102 -25.62 1.36 18.30
C ASP A 102 -25.74 2.36 17.16
N PHE A 103 -24.61 2.64 16.50
CA PHE A 103 -24.55 3.62 15.41
C PHE A 103 -25.59 3.35 14.30
N PRO A 104 -25.76 2.12 13.77
CA PRO A 104 -26.80 1.83 12.78
C PRO A 104 -28.21 2.19 13.24
N PHE A 105 -28.56 1.92 14.50
CA PHE A 105 -29.86 2.28 15.06
C PHE A 105 -30.02 3.80 15.14
N TRP A 106 -29.06 4.50 15.74
CA TRP A 106 -29.08 5.96 15.83
C TRP A 106 -29.23 6.63 14.46
N ALA A 107 -28.43 6.18 13.48
CA ALA A 107 -28.49 6.67 12.11
C ALA A 107 -29.87 6.47 11.49
N ALA A 108 -30.43 5.27 11.61
CA ALA A 108 -31.71 4.93 11.00
C ALA A 108 -32.93 5.50 11.73
N THR A 109 -32.77 6.07 12.92
CA THR A 109 -33.86 6.65 13.73
C THR A 109 -33.85 8.18 13.73
N PHE A 110 -32.67 8.82 13.70
CA PHE A 110 -32.57 10.26 13.94
C PHE A 110 -31.84 11.06 12.85
N VAL A 111 -31.15 10.39 11.92
CA VAL A 111 -30.27 11.07 10.98
C VAL A 111 -30.88 11.12 9.59
N TYR A 112 -31.28 12.31 9.16
CA TYR A 112 -31.76 12.56 7.82
C TYR A 112 -30.63 12.95 6.87
N ILE A 113 -30.67 12.37 5.67
CA ILE A 113 -29.77 12.67 4.56
C ILE A 113 -30.55 12.85 3.26
N LYS A 114 -29.92 13.46 2.26
CA LYS A 114 -30.50 13.55 0.91
C LYS A 114 -30.68 12.16 0.30
N ALA A 115 -31.86 11.88 -0.24
CA ALA A 115 -32.07 10.68 -1.05
C ALA A 115 -31.21 10.71 -2.33
N LYS A 116 -30.51 9.61 -2.60
CA LYS A 116 -29.76 9.43 -3.86
C LYS A 116 -30.78 9.25 -4.99
N GLY A 117 -30.62 10.02 -6.07
CA GLY A 117 -31.58 10.03 -7.20
C GLY A 117 -32.68 11.10 -7.10
N GLY A 118 -32.72 11.88 -6.02
CA GLY A 118 -33.71 12.95 -5.81
C GLY A 118 -34.85 12.53 -4.87
N GLY A 119 -35.74 13.48 -4.55
CA GLY A 119 -36.83 13.31 -3.59
C GLY A 119 -36.58 13.99 -2.25
N GLU A 120 -37.46 13.71 -1.28
CA GLU A 120 -37.36 14.19 0.10
C GLU A 120 -36.17 13.56 0.84
N ASP A 121 -35.77 14.19 1.94
CA ASP A 121 -34.73 13.64 2.81
C ASP A 121 -35.20 12.34 3.49
N VAL A 122 -34.29 11.39 3.62
CA VAL A 122 -34.56 10.05 4.15
C VAL A 122 -33.66 9.73 5.33
N LEU A 123 -34.13 8.84 6.22
CA LEU A 123 -33.34 8.32 7.32
C LEU A 123 -32.16 7.49 6.81
N PHE A 124 -30.97 7.75 7.36
CA PHE A 124 -29.74 7.12 6.91
C PHE A 124 -29.71 5.64 7.29
N ARG A 125 -29.78 4.77 6.28
CA ARG A 125 -29.62 3.31 6.43
C ARG A 125 -28.35 2.88 5.72
N LEU A 126 -27.48 2.19 6.46
CA LEU A 126 -26.17 1.81 5.94
C LEU A 126 -26.29 0.77 4.81
N THR A 127 -25.58 1.01 3.71
CA THR A 127 -25.34 0.00 2.67
C THR A 127 -24.29 -1.02 3.12
N ARG A 128 -24.10 -2.13 2.40
CA ARG A 128 -23.06 -3.14 2.69
C ARG A 128 -21.64 -2.55 2.84
N PRO A 129 -21.10 -1.73 1.92
CA PRO A 129 -19.78 -1.16 2.10
C PRO A 129 -19.71 -0.21 3.32
N GLN A 130 -20.79 0.51 3.62
CA GLN A 130 -20.88 1.37 4.82
C GLN A 130 -20.91 0.55 6.11
N ARG A 131 -21.62 -0.58 6.13
CA ARG A 131 -21.61 -1.53 7.25
C ARG A 131 -20.20 -2.07 7.51
N ARG A 132 -19.46 -2.45 6.46
CA ARG A 132 -18.06 -2.89 6.57
C ARG A 132 -17.15 -1.79 7.12
N PHE A 133 -17.35 -0.55 6.67
CA PHE A 133 -16.57 0.58 7.16
C PHE A 133 -16.85 0.85 8.63
N VAL A 134 -18.12 0.92 9.02
CA VAL A 134 -18.52 1.12 10.42
C VAL A 134 -18.05 -0.01 11.33
N ASP A 135 -18.03 -1.27 10.85
CA ASP A 135 -17.47 -2.40 11.62
C ASP A 135 -15.99 -2.18 11.98
N ARG A 136 -15.20 -1.65 11.05
CA ARG A 136 -13.79 -1.28 11.30
C ARG A 136 -13.67 -0.14 12.31
N LEU A 137 -14.48 0.91 12.16
CA LEU A 137 -14.50 2.05 13.09
C LEU A 137 -14.88 1.60 14.51
N GLU A 138 -15.92 0.78 14.64
CA GLU A 138 -16.40 0.25 15.93
C GLU A 138 -15.38 -0.66 16.59
N LYS A 139 -14.69 -1.53 15.84
CA LYS A 139 -13.61 -2.37 16.39
C LYS A 139 -12.53 -1.53 17.08
N LEU A 140 -12.09 -0.45 16.45
CA LEU A 140 -11.08 0.47 17.02
C LEU A 140 -11.63 1.23 18.23
N ARG A 141 -12.86 1.79 18.12
CA ARG A 141 -13.50 2.55 19.20
C ARG A 141 -13.71 1.69 20.45
N ILE A 142 -14.26 0.48 20.29
CA ILE A 142 -14.56 -0.44 21.39
C ILE A 142 -13.26 -0.93 22.05
N ALA A 143 -12.19 -1.10 21.28
CA ALA A 143 -10.87 -1.44 21.80
C ALA A 143 -10.17 -0.25 22.53
N GLY A 144 -10.81 0.92 22.62
CA GLY A 144 -10.23 2.11 23.21
C GLY A 144 -9.05 2.68 22.42
N LYS A 145 -8.91 2.32 21.14
CA LYS A 145 -7.83 2.79 20.28
C LYS A 145 -8.23 4.10 19.58
N PRO A 146 -7.26 4.96 19.22
CA PRO A 146 -7.52 6.02 18.24
C PRO A 146 -7.95 5.40 16.90
N ILE A 147 -8.87 6.06 16.19
CA ILE A 147 -9.33 5.61 14.88
C ILE A 147 -8.44 6.27 13.82
N ARG A 148 -7.70 5.47 13.05
CA ARG A 148 -6.84 5.92 11.94
C ARG A 148 -7.10 5.01 10.76
N ILE A 149 -7.86 5.49 9.77
CA ILE A 149 -8.21 4.71 8.57
C ILE A 149 -7.74 5.42 7.32
N ILE A 150 -7.08 4.68 6.43
CA ILE A 150 -6.89 5.09 5.05
C ILE A 150 -7.76 4.22 4.14
N LEU A 151 -8.75 4.86 3.52
CA LEU A 151 -9.83 4.26 2.77
C LEU A 151 -9.63 4.52 1.28
N LEU A 152 -9.15 3.50 0.57
CA LEU A 152 -9.13 3.48 -0.88
C LEU A 152 -10.48 2.93 -1.38
N LYS A 153 -11.11 3.61 -2.34
CA LYS A 153 -12.46 3.25 -2.75
C LYS A 153 -12.75 3.43 -4.24
N ALA A 154 -13.69 2.64 -4.75
CA ALA A 154 -14.47 2.97 -5.94
C ALA A 154 -15.39 4.18 -5.69
N ARG A 155 -15.87 4.86 -6.75
CA ARG A 155 -16.74 6.04 -6.59
C ARG A 155 -18.13 5.70 -6.04
N GLN A 156 -18.81 6.72 -5.52
CA GLN A 156 -20.28 6.80 -5.33
C GLN A 156 -20.99 5.77 -4.42
N TRP A 157 -20.38 5.35 -3.29
CA TRP A 157 -21.06 4.54 -2.26
C TRP A 157 -21.32 5.26 -0.92
N GLY A 158 -20.96 6.54 -0.79
CA GLY A 158 -21.27 7.34 0.42
C GLY A 158 -20.29 7.15 1.59
N GLY A 159 -19.01 6.85 1.32
CA GLY A 159 -17.96 6.76 2.33
C GLY A 159 -17.78 8.07 3.12
N SER A 160 -17.73 9.20 2.42
CA SER A 160 -17.59 10.54 3.03
C SER A 160 -18.75 10.88 3.97
N THR A 161 -20.00 10.58 3.56
CA THR A 161 -21.21 10.70 4.40
C THR A 161 -21.08 9.86 5.66
N THR A 162 -20.66 8.60 5.53
CA THR A 162 -20.49 7.68 6.67
C THR A 162 -19.42 8.19 7.64
N SER A 163 -18.28 8.66 7.15
CA SER A 163 -17.21 9.26 7.97
C SER A 163 -17.74 10.44 8.79
N GLN A 164 -18.46 11.37 8.14
CA GLN A 164 -18.99 12.55 8.81
C GLN A 164 -20.07 12.22 9.83
N LEU A 165 -21.00 11.32 9.50
CA LEU A 165 -22.05 10.93 10.44
C LEU A 165 -21.49 10.16 11.64
N TYR A 166 -20.43 9.37 11.44
CA TYR A 166 -19.74 8.72 12.55
C TYR A 166 -19.02 9.74 13.44
N MET A 167 -18.33 10.74 12.86
CA MET A 167 -17.75 11.85 13.62
C MET A 167 -18.83 12.63 14.39
N ALA A 168 -19.96 12.92 13.75
CA ALA A 168 -21.11 13.56 14.39
C ALA A 168 -21.62 12.75 15.57
N TRP A 169 -21.79 11.43 15.41
CA TRP A 169 -22.21 10.55 16.49
C TRP A 169 -21.27 10.62 17.71
N LEU A 170 -19.95 10.69 17.49
CA LEU A 170 -18.98 10.90 18.56
C LEU A 170 -19.16 12.25 19.28
N GLN A 171 -19.37 13.33 18.51
CA GLN A 171 -19.59 14.68 19.04
C GLN A 171 -20.92 14.81 19.79
N LEU A 172 -21.99 14.24 19.25
CA LEU A 172 -23.35 14.40 19.74
C LEU A 172 -23.64 13.48 20.93
N LEU A 173 -23.20 12.22 20.90
CA LEU A 173 -23.60 11.22 21.91
C LEU A 173 -22.48 10.73 22.82
N HIS A 174 -21.21 10.81 22.42
CA HIS A 174 -20.12 10.24 23.23
C HIS A 174 -19.35 11.25 24.07
N LYS A 175 -18.87 12.35 23.47
CA LYS A 175 -17.99 13.31 24.14
C LYS A 175 -18.29 14.74 23.67
N THR A 176 -18.40 15.64 24.64
CA THR A 176 -18.45 17.08 24.38
C THR A 176 -17.05 17.60 24.04
N GLY A 177 -16.96 18.74 23.35
CA GLY A 177 -15.69 19.39 23.06
C GLY A 177 -14.88 18.79 21.90
N LEU A 178 -15.33 17.70 21.28
CA LEU A 178 -14.61 17.10 20.14
C LEU A 178 -14.73 17.97 18.90
N ASN A 179 -13.69 18.72 18.54
CA ASN A 179 -13.73 19.56 17.34
C ASN A 179 -13.39 18.73 16.09
N SER A 180 -14.11 18.98 14.99
CA SER A 180 -13.88 18.32 13.71
C SER A 180 -13.36 19.27 12.63
N LEU A 181 -12.60 18.72 11.70
CA LEU A 181 -12.10 19.41 10.51
C LEU A 181 -12.34 18.54 9.27
N ILE A 182 -12.91 19.17 8.24
CA ILE A 182 -13.16 18.59 6.93
C ILE A 182 -12.23 19.29 5.94
N ILE A 183 -11.46 18.51 5.19
CA ILE A 183 -10.63 19.02 4.09
C ILE A 183 -10.93 18.22 2.84
N ALA A 184 -11.40 18.88 1.78
CA ALA A 184 -11.43 18.34 0.44
C ALA A 184 -10.36 19.01 -0.45
N HIS A 185 -10.25 18.55 -1.71
CA HIS A 185 -9.34 19.16 -2.67
C HIS A 185 -9.62 20.68 -2.84
N GLN A 186 -10.91 21.03 -2.97
CA GLN A 186 -11.39 22.40 -3.18
C GLN A 186 -12.43 22.82 -2.12
N GLY A 187 -12.72 24.12 -2.09
CA GLY A 187 -13.73 24.71 -1.19
C GLY A 187 -15.10 24.08 -1.36
N ALA A 188 -15.59 24.05 -2.61
CA ALA A 188 -16.90 23.50 -2.95
C ALA A 188 -17.10 22.06 -2.45
N GLY A 189 -16.10 21.18 -2.60
CA GLY A 189 -16.19 19.81 -2.08
C GLY A 189 -16.28 19.75 -0.55
N SER A 190 -15.61 20.68 0.16
CA SER A 190 -15.71 20.75 1.62
C SER A 190 -17.07 21.31 2.07
N ASP A 191 -17.61 22.27 1.31
CA ASP A 191 -18.93 22.83 1.51
C ASP A 191 -20.04 21.78 1.28
N GLU A 192 -19.93 20.94 0.25
CA GLU A 192 -20.89 19.85 -0.02
C GLU A 192 -20.91 18.82 1.12
N ILE A 193 -19.75 18.44 1.64
CA ILE A 193 -19.65 17.52 2.79
C ILE A 193 -20.27 18.18 4.03
N LYS A 194 -20.07 19.48 4.22
CA LYS A 194 -20.64 20.24 5.33
C LYS A 194 -22.16 20.42 5.19
N ASP A 195 -22.69 20.65 3.99
CA ASP A 195 -24.14 20.78 3.75
C ASP A 195 -24.89 19.54 4.22
N MET A 196 -24.32 18.35 3.97
CA MET A 196 -24.86 17.09 4.49
C MET A 196 -24.96 17.11 6.02
N PHE A 197 -23.94 17.59 6.73
CA PHE A 197 -23.97 17.73 8.19
C PHE A 197 -25.02 18.77 8.63
N ASP A 198 -25.07 19.92 7.96
CA ASP A 198 -26.00 21.00 8.27
C ASP A 198 -27.46 20.54 8.15
N ARG A 199 -27.76 19.72 7.15
CA ARG A 199 -29.06 19.07 6.96
C ARG A 199 -29.39 18.12 8.10
N MET A 200 -28.46 17.22 8.42
CA MET A 200 -28.62 16.27 9.52
C MET A 200 -28.92 16.98 10.84
N ILE A 201 -28.12 17.99 11.23
CA ILE A 201 -28.27 18.66 12.52
C ILE A 201 -29.53 19.53 12.58
N LYS A 202 -29.98 20.09 11.47
CA LYS A 202 -31.25 20.84 11.39
C LYS A 202 -32.46 19.96 11.70
N SER A 203 -32.46 18.72 11.22
CA SER A 203 -33.54 17.75 11.49
C SER A 203 -33.35 16.95 12.78
N TYR A 204 -32.16 16.98 13.38
CA TYR A 204 -31.84 16.22 14.59
C TYR A 204 -32.64 16.71 15.81
N PRO A 205 -33.26 15.84 16.63
CA PRO A 205 -34.03 16.31 17.79
C PRO A 205 -33.14 17.03 18.81
N VAL A 206 -33.59 18.18 19.29
CA VAL A 206 -32.79 19.06 20.17
C VAL A 206 -32.58 18.42 21.54
N GLU A 207 -33.59 17.73 22.05
CA GLU A 207 -33.57 17.01 23.31
C GLU A 207 -32.46 15.93 23.36
N MET A 208 -32.07 15.38 22.21
CA MET A 208 -30.99 14.39 22.10
C MET A 208 -29.59 15.00 22.31
N LEU A 209 -29.46 16.32 22.28
CA LEU A 209 -28.20 17.02 22.56
C LEU A 209 -27.92 17.20 24.05
N TYR A 210 -28.96 17.06 24.87
CA TYR A 210 -28.97 17.26 26.32
C TYR A 210 -29.01 15.94 27.09
N LYS A 211 -28.64 16.00 28.38
CA LYS A 211 -28.90 14.89 29.30
C LYS A 211 -30.39 14.79 29.59
N ILE A 212 -30.80 13.62 30.07
CA ILE A 212 -32.17 13.41 30.54
C ILE A 212 -32.40 14.34 31.73
N ASP A 213 -33.58 14.96 31.77
CA ASP A 213 -34.02 15.97 32.75
C ASP A 213 -33.23 17.29 32.73
N GLU A 214 -32.32 17.49 31.77
CA GLU A 214 -31.66 18.78 31.57
C GLU A 214 -32.59 19.71 30.78
N ALA A 215 -32.86 20.91 31.31
CA ALA A 215 -33.73 21.88 30.66
C ALA A 215 -33.11 22.39 29.34
N TYR A 216 -33.93 22.45 28.30
CA TYR A 216 -33.56 22.95 26.97
C TYR A 216 -34.67 23.80 26.36
N ASN A 217 -34.38 24.53 25.29
CA ASN A 217 -35.37 25.30 24.54
C ASN A 217 -35.58 24.66 23.17
N GLU A 218 -36.82 24.30 22.84
CA GLU A 218 -37.16 23.64 21.58
C GLU A 218 -36.74 24.42 20.33
N ASN A 219 -36.68 25.75 20.42
CA ASN A 219 -36.40 26.64 19.29
C ASN A 219 -34.95 27.14 19.25
N GLU A 220 -34.06 26.61 20.09
CA GLU A 220 -32.67 27.07 20.10
C GLU A 220 -31.89 26.63 18.84
N PRO A 221 -30.91 27.42 18.38
CA PRO A 221 -30.09 27.03 17.25
C PRO A 221 -29.16 25.87 17.62
N LYS A 222 -29.33 24.74 16.93
CA LYS A 222 -28.45 23.56 17.07
C LYS A 222 -27.07 23.74 16.41
N ILE A 223 -26.94 24.73 15.52
CA ILE A 223 -25.68 25.07 14.86
C ILE A 223 -25.58 26.58 14.65
N VAL A 224 -24.42 27.15 14.96
CA VAL A 224 -24.14 28.58 14.83
C VAL A 224 -22.79 28.83 14.17
N GLY A 225 -22.68 29.89 13.37
CA GLY A 225 -21.41 30.34 12.80
C GLY A 225 -20.48 30.90 13.88
N VAL A 226 -19.17 30.70 13.72
CA VAL A 226 -18.14 31.24 14.62
C VAL A 226 -17.12 32.05 13.82
N GLY A 227 -16.86 33.28 14.29
CA GLY A 227 -15.92 34.19 13.63
C GLY A 227 -16.48 34.79 12.33
N LYS A 228 -15.61 35.45 11.57
CA LYS A 228 -16.00 36.19 10.35
C LYS A 228 -15.77 35.42 9.04
N SER A 229 -15.11 34.25 9.09
CA SER A 229 -14.70 33.54 7.87
C SER A 229 -15.78 32.64 7.24
N GLY A 230 -16.88 32.36 7.96
CA GLY A 230 -17.91 31.40 7.54
C GLY A 230 -17.48 29.93 7.60
N SER A 231 -16.18 29.64 7.75
CA SER A 231 -15.60 28.29 7.69
C SER A 231 -15.70 27.50 8.99
N ILE A 232 -16.22 28.10 10.06
CA ILE A 232 -16.33 27.46 11.38
C ILE A 232 -17.78 27.55 11.83
N SER A 233 -18.34 26.40 12.16
CA SER A 233 -19.61 26.26 12.85
C SER A 233 -19.38 25.64 14.23
N ARG A 234 -20.30 25.89 15.16
CA ARG A 234 -20.31 25.29 16.49
C ARG A 234 -21.68 24.69 16.77
N ILE A 235 -21.70 23.55 17.45
CA ILE A 235 -22.88 23.01 18.12
C ILE A 235 -22.80 23.45 19.58
N PRO A 236 -23.52 24.50 20.01
CA PRO A 236 -23.37 25.07 21.34
C PRO A 236 -23.58 24.04 22.46
N GLN A 237 -24.61 23.20 22.32
CA GLN A 237 -25.06 22.21 23.30
C GLN A 237 -23.99 21.15 23.59
N ARG A 238 -23.09 20.91 22.64
CA ARG A 238 -22.02 19.91 22.74
C ARG A 238 -20.64 20.54 22.88
N ASN A 239 -20.56 21.86 22.82
CA ASN A 239 -19.32 22.65 22.79
C ASN A 239 -18.29 22.14 21.76
N CYS A 240 -18.74 21.62 20.62
CA CYS A 240 -17.85 21.18 19.54
C CYS A 240 -17.90 22.15 18.35
N LYS A 241 -16.77 22.26 17.65
CA LYS A 241 -16.67 23.01 16.40
C LYS A 241 -16.59 22.06 15.20
N ILE A 242 -17.11 22.51 14.07
CA ILE A 242 -16.96 21.90 12.76
C ILE A 242 -16.31 22.94 11.88
N LYS A 243 -15.09 22.67 11.42
CA LYS A 243 -14.34 23.55 10.55
C LYS A 243 -14.19 22.92 9.17
N ILE A 244 -14.27 23.74 8.14
CA ILE A 244 -13.92 23.36 6.77
C ILE A 244 -12.61 24.03 6.37
N GLY A 245 -11.83 23.34 5.56
CA GLY A 245 -10.60 23.83 4.95
C GLY A 245 -10.38 23.17 3.60
N THR A 246 -9.36 23.60 2.85
CA THR A 246 -9.09 23.05 1.52
C THR A 246 -7.63 22.73 1.34
N ALA A 247 -7.34 21.75 0.49
CA ALA A 247 -5.96 21.42 0.13
C ALA A 247 -5.27 22.59 -0.61
N GLU A 248 -6.02 23.38 -1.39
CA GLU A 248 -5.48 24.57 -2.06
C GLU A 248 -5.05 25.69 -1.08
N ARG A 249 -5.65 25.76 0.12
CA ARG A 249 -5.41 26.82 1.12
C ARG A 249 -5.05 26.23 2.50
N PRO A 250 -3.89 25.57 2.63
CA PRO A 250 -3.56 24.76 3.82
C PRO A 250 -3.34 25.55 5.11
N ASP A 251 -2.99 26.85 5.01
CA ASP A 251 -2.82 27.71 6.18
C ASP A 251 -4.13 27.87 6.97
N SER A 252 -5.26 27.79 6.28
CA SER A 252 -6.60 27.82 6.91
C SER A 252 -6.84 26.62 7.84
N CYS A 253 -6.11 25.51 7.64
CA CYS A 253 -6.28 24.28 8.39
C CYS A 253 -5.44 24.25 9.68
N ARG A 254 -4.46 25.15 9.84
CA ARG A 254 -3.51 25.15 10.97
C ARG A 254 -4.13 25.71 12.26
N GLY A 255 -3.63 25.24 13.41
CA GLY A 255 -3.85 25.89 14.73
C GLY A 255 -5.20 25.64 15.39
N GLY A 256 -5.99 24.66 14.93
CA GLY A 256 -7.19 24.21 15.63
C GLY A 256 -6.90 23.04 16.57
N ASP A 257 -7.57 23.02 17.72
CA ASP A 257 -7.60 21.88 18.64
C ASP A 257 -8.57 20.81 18.11
N TYR A 258 -8.19 20.13 17.02
CA TYR A 258 -9.03 19.11 16.37
C TYR A 258 -8.86 17.74 17.02
N ASN A 259 -9.94 16.97 17.03
CA ASN A 259 -9.95 15.59 17.49
C ASN A 259 -10.39 14.63 16.37
N LEU A 260 -11.17 15.13 15.41
CA LEU A 260 -11.79 14.38 14.34
C LEU A 260 -11.44 15.03 12.99
N VAL A 261 -10.65 14.37 12.15
CA VAL A 261 -10.23 14.91 10.84
C VAL A 261 -10.66 13.99 9.72
N HIS A 262 -11.37 14.54 8.75
CA HIS A 262 -11.72 13.87 7.50
C HIS A 262 -11.02 14.57 6.34
N LEU A 263 -10.09 13.86 5.70
CA LEU A 263 -9.43 14.31 4.48
C LEU A 263 -10.06 13.53 3.31
N SER A 264 -10.80 14.25 2.48
CA SER A 264 -11.52 13.71 1.33
C SER A 264 -10.70 13.90 0.05
N GLU A 265 -10.73 12.88 -0.80
CA GLU A 265 -10.07 12.84 -2.10
C GLU A 265 -8.56 13.11 -2.03
N VAL A 266 -7.88 12.56 -1.01
CA VAL A 266 -6.45 12.85 -0.76
C VAL A 266 -5.55 12.49 -1.95
N GLY A 267 -5.92 11.47 -2.75
CA GLY A 267 -5.17 11.06 -3.93
C GLY A 267 -5.18 12.07 -5.07
N ILE A 268 -6.13 13.01 -5.12
CA ILE A 268 -6.16 14.06 -6.16
C ILE A 268 -5.43 15.34 -5.75
N TRP A 269 -4.95 15.41 -4.50
CA TRP A 269 -4.27 16.61 -4.02
C TRP A 269 -2.93 16.79 -4.72
N LYS A 270 -2.80 17.92 -5.41
CA LYS A 270 -1.60 18.27 -6.18
C LYS A 270 -0.59 18.98 -5.29
N ALA A 271 0.70 18.72 -5.51
CA ALA A 271 1.74 19.60 -5.02
C ALA A 271 1.71 20.90 -5.82
N THR A 272 1.75 22.03 -5.12
CA THR A 272 1.94 23.36 -5.72
C THR A 272 3.28 23.91 -5.28
N GLU A 273 3.76 24.97 -5.96
CA GLU A 273 5.02 25.61 -5.62
C GLU A 273 5.02 26.05 -4.14
N GLY A 274 5.92 25.46 -3.34
CA GLY A 274 6.04 25.68 -1.90
C GLY A 274 5.08 24.90 -0.99
N LYS A 275 4.15 24.08 -1.50
CA LYS A 275 3.16 23.34 -0.68
C LYS A 275 2.93 21.92 -1.20
N LYS A 276 3.29 20.91 -0.40
CA LYS A 276 3.04 19.49 -0.73
C LYS A 276 1.85 18.94 0.07
N PRO A 277 1.11 17.93 -0.43
CA PRO A 277 0.02 17.29 0.31
C PRO A 277 0.41 16.84 1.73
N GLU A 278 1.63 16.36 1.91
CA GLU A 278 2.22 15.96 3.19
C GLU A 278 2.23 17.12 4.20
N ASP A 279 2.51 18.34 3.75
CA ASP A 279 2.54 19.53 4.60
C ASP A 279 1.13 19.89 5.08
N ILE A 280 0.12 19.71 4.23
CA ILE A 280 -1.29 19.94 4.54
C ILE A 280 -1.75 18.95 5.59
N VAL A 281 -1.48 17.66 5.36
CA VAL A 281 -1.83 16.57 6.27
C VAL A 281 -1.16 16.78 7.62
N ARG A 282 0.14 17.12 7.63
CA ARG A 282 0.88 17.45 8.85
C ARG A 282 0.27 18.64 9.59
N SER A 283 -0.10 19.71 8.87
CA SER A 283 -0.75 20.88 9.45
C SER A 283 -2.10 20.55 10.11
N ALA A 284 -2.91 19.70 9.46
CA ALA A 284 -4.23 19.31 9.92
C ALA A 284 -4.21 18.27 11.07
N CYS A 285 -3.23 17.36 11.06
CA CYS A 285 -3.25 16.15 11.90
C CYS A 285 -2.26 16.16 13.06
N SER A 286 -1.21 17.00 13.03
CA SER A 286 -0.10 16.94 14.00
C SER A 286 -0.50 17.17 15.46
N GLY A 287 -1.57 17.93 15.72
CA GLY A 287 -2.08 18.18 17.07
C GLY A 287 -2.96 17.06 17.64
N ILE A 288 -3.30 16.04 16.85
CA ILE A 288 -4.31 15.04 17.24
C ILE A 288 -3.66 13.94 18.07
N LEU A 289 -4.07 13.84 19.33
CA LEU A 289 -3.54 12.87 20.28
C LEU A 289 -3.86 11.42 19.89
N LEU A 290 -2.99 10.49 20.26
CA LEU A 290 -3.22 9.04 20.18
C LEU A 290 -4.06 8.55 21.37
N LYS A 291 -5.31 9.01 21.45
CA LYS A 291 -6.25 8.68 22.53
C LYS A 291 -7.59 8.16 21.98
N PRO A 292 -8.36 7.40 22.78
CA PRO A 292 -9.73 7.02 22.42
C PRO A 292 -10.56 8.24 21.98
N TYR A 293 -11.52 8.03 21.08
CA TYR A 293 -12.39 9.07 20.51
C TYR A 293 -11.69 10.14 19.66
N THR A 294 -10.43 9.94 19.31
CA THR A 294 -9.79 10.70 18.21
C THR A 294 -9.91 9.91 16.92
N MET A 295 -10.10 10.61 15.80
CA MET A 295 -10.37 9.98 14.50
C MET A 295 -9.66 10.74 13.38
N ILE A 296 -8.95 10.02 12.52
CA ILE A 296 -8.44 10.55 11.25
C ILE A 296 -8.82 9.56 10.15
N VAL A 297 -9.50 10.07 9.12
CA VAL A 297 -9.84 9.30 7.92
C VAL A 297 -9.26 9.99 6.71
N TYR A 298 -8.39 9.28 6.00
CA TYR A 298 -7.97 9.62 4.64
C TYR A 298 -8.83 8.81 3.70
N GLU A 299 -9.58 9.46 2.82
CA GLU A 299 -10.46 8.78 1.87
C GLU A 299 -10.14 9.27 0.48
N SER A 300 -9.98 8.36 -0.49
CA SER A 300 -9.81 8.74 -1.89
C SER A 300 -10.14 7.61 -2.86
N THR A 301 -10.48 7.97 -4.09
CA THR A 301 -10.18 7.09 -5.23
C THR A 301 -8.68 7.07 -5.49
N ALA A 302 -8.17 6.04 -6.13
CA ALA A 302 -6.79 6.08 -6.58
C ALA A 302 -6.64 7.10 -7.71
N ASN A 303 -5.47 7.76 -7.74
CA ASN A 303 -5.14 8.75 -8.76
C ASN A 303 -3.62 8.81 -8.93
N GLY A 304 -3.09 7.83 -9.65
CA GLY A 304 -1.66 7.68 -9.90
C GLY A 304 -0.89 6.93 -8.80
N THR A 305 0.27 6.42 -9.18
CA THR A 305 1.23 5.73 -8.31
C THR A 305 2.26 6.73 -7.77
N GLY A 306 2.71 6.52 -6.54
CA GLY A 306 3.84 7.26 -5.97
C GLY A 306 3.48 8.58 -5.27
N ASN A 307 2.23 9.05 -5.34
CA ASN A 307 1.75 10.20 -4.57
C ASN A 307 1.65 9.89 -3.05
N PHE A 308 1.33 10.91 -2.23
CA PHE A 308 1.18 10.77 -0.78
C PHE A 308 0.22 9.63 -0.40
N PHE A 309 -1.00 9.64 -0.97
CA PHE A 309 -2.04 8.68 -0.62
C PHE A 309 -1.63 7.24 -0.94
N HIS A 310 -1.03 7.00 -2.09
CA HIS A 310 -0.49 5.68 -2.46
C HIS A 310 0.56 5.22 -1.46
N ARG A 311 1.56 6.04 -1.15
CA ARG A 311 2.65 5.66 -0.22
C ARG A 311 2.13 5.37 1.17
N GLU A 312 1.21 6.20 1.68
CA GLU A 312 0.59 6.00 2.99
C GLU A 312 -0.30 4.75 3.01
N TYR A 313 -1.04 4.49 1.93
CA TYR A 313 -1.90 3.30 1.81
C TYR A 313 -1.06 2.03 1.76
N THR A 314 0.00 2.00 0.96
CA THR A 314 0.96 0.89 0.91
C THR A 314 1.58 0.64 2.29
N ALA A 315 2.04 1.69 2.97
CA ALA A 315 2.60 1.56 4.32
C ALA A 315 1.57 1.02 5.34
N ALA A 316 0.31 1.44 5.23
CA ALA A 316 -0.79 0.92 6.06
C ALA A 316 -1.11 -0.55 5.76
N LYS A 317 -1.12 -0.95 4.49
CA LYS A 317 -1.32 -2.35 4.08
C LYS A 317 -0.20 -3.26 4.59
N GLU A 318 1.03 -2.77 4.62
CA GLU A 318 2.21 -3.47 5.15
C GLU A 318 2.32 -3.42 6.68
N GLY A 319 1.42 -2.72 7.38
CA GLY A 319 1.46 -2.57 8.84
C GLY A 319 2.57 -1.66 9.37
N LYS A 320 3.15 -0.82 8.50
CA LYS A 320 4.20 0.16 8.84
C LYS A 320 3.66 1.54 9.18
N SER A 321 2.41 1.85 8.79
CA SER A 321 1.73 3.10 9.13
C SER A 321 0.94 3.01 10.44
N GLN A 322 0.65 4.16 11.05
CA GLN A 322 -0.34 4.28 12.14
C GLN A 322 -1.79 4.05 11.67
N PHE A 323 -2.02 4.08 10.35
CA PHE A 323 -3.33 3.90 9.73
C PHE A 323 -3.58 2.43 9.40
N GLU A 324 -4.83 1.99 9.55
CA GLU A 324 -5.31 0.72 9.03
C GLU A 324 -5.84 0.95 7.60
N ALA A 325 -5.34 0.17 6.64
CA ALA A 325 -5.77 0.22 5.25
C ALA A 325 -7.13 -0.48 5.08
N MET A 326 -8.03 0.16 4.34
CA MET A 326 -9.30 -0.43 3.92
C MET A 326 -9.53 -0.16 2.43
N PHE A 327 -9.91 -1.22 1.72
CA PHE A 327 -10.33 -1.15 0.32
C PHE A 327 -11.81 -1.50 0.16
N VAL A 328 -12.51 -0.73 -0.68
CA VAL A 328 -13.88 -1.02 -1.14
C VAL A 328 -13.87 -1.10 -2.67
N SER A 329 -14.05 -2.31 -3.19
CA SER A 329 -14.13 -2.54 -4.64
C SER A 329 -15.46 -2.06 -5.20
N TRP A 330 -15.57 -1.97 -6.53
CA TRP A 330 -16.85 -1.66 -7.16
C TRP A 330 -17.89 -2.78 -6.90
N PHE A 331 -17.52 -4.06 -7.01
CA PHE A 331 -18.45 -5.18 -6.79
C PHE A 331 -18.83 -5.38 -5.31
N ASP A 332 -18.27 -4.58 -4.39
CA ASP A 332 -18.76 -4.50 -3.02
C ASP A 332 -20.06 -3.71 -2.89
N ILE A 333 -20.37 -2.87 -3.89
CA ILE A 333 -21.45 -1.89 -3.89
C ILE A 333 -22.65 -2.50 -4.64
N GLU A 334 -23.79 -2.63 -3.95
CA GLU A 334 -24.94 -3.39 -4.44
C GLU A 334 -25.56 -2.83 -5.74
N GLN A 335 -25.29 -1.56 -6.05
CA GLN A 335 -25.83 -0.90 -7.24
C GLN A 335 -25.11 -1.32 -8.55
N TYR A 336 -23.94 -1.94 -8.47
CA TYR A 336 -23.13 -2.33 -9.63
C TYR A 336 -23.31 -3.81 -9.97
N THR A 337 -24.57 -4.18 -10.20
CA THR A 337 -24.99 -5.54 -10.57
C THR A 337 -26.04 -5.48 -11.66
N LEU A 338 -26.06 -6.47 -12.54
CA LEU A 338 -27.03 -6.61 -13.62
C LEU A 338 -27.66 -8.01 -13.51
N ALA A 339 -28.98 -8.04 -13.33
CA ALA A 339 -29.72 -9.30 -13.21
C ALA A 339 -29.73 -10.06 -14.53
N PHE A 340 -29.89 -11.38 -14.46
CA PHE A 340 -30.16 -12.24 -15.61
C PHE A 340 -31.67 -12.38 -15.79
N ASP A 341 -32.13 -12.51 -17.03
CA ASP A 341 -33.54 -12.68 -17.36
C ASP A 341 -34.05 -14.08 -16.97
N SER A 342 -33.16 -15.07 -16.88
CA SER A 342 -33.50 -16.43 -16.45
C SER A 342 -32.31 -17.20 -15.85
N ASP A 343 -32.61 -18.26 -15.10
CA ASP A 343 -31.59 -19.19 -14.59
C ASP A 343 -30.81 -19.89 -15.72
N ASN A 344 -31.43 -20.09 -16.88
CA ASN A 344 -30.77 -20.65 -18.07
C ASN A 344 -29.69 -19.69 -18.60
N GLU A 345 -30.02 -18.40 -18.71
CA GLU A 345 -29.03 -17.39 -19.14
C GLU A 345 -27.86 -17.29 -18.16
N LYS A 346 -28.16 -17.33 -16.86
CA LYS A 346 -27.13 -17.36 -15.81
C LYS A 346 -26.25 -18.60 -15.89
N TRP A 347 -26.84 -19.75 -16.22
CA TRP A 347 -26.11 -21.00 -16.45
C TRP A 347 -25.17 -20.88 -17.65
N ASP A 348 -25.70 -20.41 -18.78
CA ASP A 348 -24.94 -20.21 -20.02
C ASP A 348 -23.78 -19.22 -19.80
N PHE A 349 -24.01 -18.15 -19.03
CA PHE A 349 -22.98 -17.19 -18.65
C PHE A 349 -21.88 -17.82 -17.79
N ALA A 350 -22.25 -18.62 -16.77
CA ALA A 350 -21.29 -19.34 -15.94
C ALA A 350 -20.46 -20.34 -16.75
N GLU A 351 -21.11 -21.04 -17.69
CA GLU A 351 -20.43 -21.94 -18.62
C GLU A 351 -19.44 -21.19 -19.52
N TRP A 352 -19.86 -20.08 -20.13
CA TRP A 352 -19.00 -19.24 -20.97
C TRP A 352 -17.79 -18.72 -20.21
N LEU A 353 -18.00 -18.21 -18.99
CA LEU A 353 -16.94 -17.68 -18.13
C LEU A 353 -15.90 -18.77 -17.79
N TYR A 354 -16.37 -19.97 -17.44
CA TYR A 354 -15.49 -21.10 -17.12
C TYR A 354 -14.69 -21.59 -18.34
N GLN A 355 -15.30 -21.63 -19.53
CA GLN A 355 -14.62 -22.03 -20.76
C GLN A 355 -13.53 -21.03 -21.18
N ASN A 356 -13.76 -19.73 -20.97
CA ASN A 356 -12.85 -18.65 -21.39
C ASN A 356 -11.86 -18.19 -20.30
N ARG A 357 -11.80 -18.86 -19.15
CA ARG A 357 -10.94 -18.45 -18.01
C ARG A 357 -9.45 -18.33 -18.31
N ASP A 358 -8.97 -19.03 -19.34
CA ASP A 358 -7.56 -19.00 -19.77
C ASP A 358 -7.37 -18.20 -21.08
N ASN A 359 -8.45 -17.59 -21.61
CA ASN A 359 -8.44 -16.84 -22.86
C ASN A 359 -7.92 -15.42 -22.65
N GLU A 360 -6.82 -15.09 -23.35
CA GLU A 360 -6.17 -13.76 -23.30
C GLU A 360 -6.60 -12.85 -24.46
N ASN A 361 -7.39 -13.35 -25.41
CA ASN A 361 -7.84 -12.57 -26.55
C ASN A 361 -9.00 -11.63 -26.18
N THR A 362 -9.04 -10.48 -26.86
CA THR A 362 -10.14 -9.52 -26.81
C THR A 362 -10.57 -9.20 -28.24
N ASP A 363 -11.86 -9.27 -28.53
CA ASP A 363 -12.39 -8.95 -29.87
C ASP A 363 -12.45 -7.43 -30.13
N SER A 364 -12.42 -6.62 -29.06
CA SER A 364 -12.46 -5.16 -29.10
C SER A 364 -11.72 -4.53 -27.92
N GLU A 365 -11.22 -3.31 -28.09
CA GLU A 365 -10.69 -2.45 -27.01
C GLU A 365 -11.74 -2.08 -25.95
N ARG A 366 -13.02 -2.34 -26.24
CA ARG A 366 -14.17 -2.11 -25.35
C ARG A 366 -14.55 -3.32 -24.51
N GLU A 367 -13.79 -4.40 -24.60
CA GLU A 367 -14.02 -5.66 -23.90
C GLU A 367 -12.81 -6.03 -23.05
N GLU A 368 -13.00 -6.97 -22.13
CA GLU A 368 -11.91 -7.60 -21.39
C GLU A 368 -11.83 -9.07 -21.73
N CYS A 369 -10.63 -9.63 -21.71
CA CYS A 369 -10.43 -11.04 -22.01
C CYS A 369 -11.05 -11.93 -20.92
N GLY A 370 -11.39 -13.16 -21.28
CA GLY A 370 -11.99 -14.12 -20.35
C GLY A 370 -11.12 -14.39 -19.11
N LYS A 371 -9.78 -14.34 -19.26
CA LYS A 371 -8.84 -14.43 -18.14
C LYS A 371 -8.99 -13.31 -17.12
N TYR A 372 -9.20 -12.08 -17.58
CA TYR A 372 -9.43 -10.96 -16.68
C TYR A 372 -10.78 -11.10 -15.96
N LEU A 373 -11.84 -11.43 -16.69
CA LEU A 373 -13.18 -11.64 -16.10
C LEU A 373 -13.20 -12.78 -15.09
N TRP A 374 -12.45 -13.85 -15.35
CA TRP A 374 -12.23 -14.92 -14.38
C TRP A 374 -11.50 -14.44 -13.13
N SER A 375 -10.52 -13.54 -13.27
CA SER A 375 -9.85 -12.95 -12.10
C SER A 375 -10.81 -12.14 -11.21
N LEU A 376 -11.84 -11.51 -11.78
CA LEU A 376 -12.90 -10.84 -10.99
C LEU A 376 -13.70 -11.85 -10.18
N TRP A 377 -14.02 -13.00 -10.78
CA TRP A 377 -14.66 -14.11 -10.09
C TRP A 377 -13.79 -14.64 -8.93
N GLU A 378 -12.48 -14.82 -9.14
CA GLU A 378 -11.55 -15.24 -8.09
C GLU A 378 -11.43 -14.21 -6.96
N LYS A 379 -11.54 -12.91 -7.27
CA LYS A 379 -11.54 -11.81 -6.30
C LYS A 379 -12.83 -11.71 -5.48
N GLY A 380 -13.90 -12.40 -5.87
CA GLY A 380 -15.15 -12.46 -5.10
C GLY A 380 -16.37 -11.78 -5.74
N ALA A 381 -16.29 -11.33 -6.99
CA ALA A 381 -17.43 -10.75 -7.69
C ALA A 381 -18.53 -11.80 -7.94
N THR A 382 -19.81 -11.40 -7.89
CA THR A 382 -20.91 -12.28 -8.32
C THR A 382 -20.99 -12.33 -9.84
N LEU A 383 -21.69 -13.33 -10.40
CA LEU A 383 -21.96 -13.40 -11.83
C LEU A 383 -22.74 -12.15 -12.30
N GLU A 384 -23.67 -11.66 -11.49
CA GLU A 384 -24.44 -10.43 -11.74
C GLU A 384 -23.54 -9.18 -11.76
N ALA A 385 -22.53 -9.13 -10.90
CA ALA A 385 -21.54 -8.04 -10.92
C ALA A 385 -20.67 -8.11 -12.18
N ILE A 386 -20.17 -9.30 -12.55
CA ILE A 386 -19.38 -9.47 -13.78
C ILE A 386 -20.23 -9.14 -15.03
N HIS A 387 -21.50 -9.53 -15.03
CA HIS A 387 -22.45 -9.18 -16.09
C HIS A 387 -22.59 -7.65 -16.22
N TRP A 388 -22.75 -6.94 -15.10
CA TRP A 388 -22.73 -5.48 -15.08
C TRP A 388 -21.42 -4.91 -15.60
N TYR A 389 -20.28 -5.47 -15.18
CA TYR A 389 -18.96 -5.01 -15.60
C TYR A 389 -18.80 -5.08 -17.12
N ILE A 390 -19.21 -6.19 -17.75
CA ILE A 390 -19.15 -6.34 -19.21
C ILE A 390 -20.02 -5.29 -19.90
N ALA A 391 -21.22 -5.02 -19.38
CA ALA A 391 -22.11 -4.00 -19.94
C ALA A 391 -21.54 -2.58 -19.78
N GLU A 392 -21.00 -2.24 -18.61
CA GLU A 392 -20.44 -0.93 -18.31
C GLU A 392 -19.13 -0.68 -19.06
N ARG A 393 -18.29 -1.72 -19.20
CA ARG A 393 -16.99 -1.68 -19.86
C ARG A 393 -17.07 -1.22 -21.32
N ARG A 394 -18.21 -1.49 -22.00
CA ARG A 394 -18.51 -1.05 -23.37
C ARG A 394 -18.53 0.47 -23.56
N LYS A 395 -18.65 1.25 -22.48
CA LYS A 395 -18.58 2.73 -22.50
C LYS A 395 -17.15 3.27 -22.60
N TYR A 396 -16.16 2.48 -22.20
CA TYR A 396 -14.75 2.89 -22.13
C TYR A 396 -13.96 2.36 -23.31
N ASN A 397 -12.95 3.11 -23.76
CA ASN A 397 -12.08 2.71 -24.87
C ASN A 397 -10.79 2.01 -24.39
N ASP A 398 -10.52 2.01 -23.08
CA ASP A 398 -9.38 1.30 -22.50
C ASP A 398 -9.68 0.85 -21.07
N HIS A 399 -8.97 -0.19 -20.63
CA HIS A 399 -9.12 -0.78 -19.29
C HIS A 399 -8.83 0.22 -18.17
N GLY A 400 -7.85 1.11 -18.37
CA GLY A 400 -7.39 2.06 -17.35
C GLY A 400 -8.51 3.00 -16.91
N GLN A 401 -9.31 3.51 -17.85
CA GLN A 401 -10.46 4.36 -17.52
C GLN A 401 -11.51 3.64 -16.66
N MET A 402 -11.79 2.37 -16.96
CA MET A 402 -12.71 1.55 -16.17
C MET A 402 -12.13 1.33 -14.76
N ALA A 403 -10.85 0.95 -14.67
CA ALA A 403 -10.14 0.71 -13.41
C ALA A 403 -10.04 1.96 -12.51
N ALA A 404 -9.93 3.16 -13.10
CA ALA A 404 -9.87 4.41 -12.34
C ALA A 404 -11.17 4.70 -11.56
N GLU A 405 -12.30 4.38 -12.19
CA GLU A 405 -13.64 4.63 -11.65
C GLU A 405 -14.13 3.45 -10.79
N PHE A 406 -13.84 2.23 -11.25
CA PHE A 406 -14.31 0.96 -10.74
C PHE A 406 -13.15 -0.03 -10.53
N PRO A 407 -12.22 0.26 -9.59
CA PRO A 407 -11.12 -0.66 -9.31
C PRO A 407 -11.60 -1.94 -8.63
N SER A 408 -11.12 -3.09 -9.07
CA SER A 408 -11.50 -4.40 -8.53
C SER A 408 -10.61 -4.84 -7.37
N ASP A 409 -9.37 -4.34 -7.32
CA ASP A 409 -8.46 -4.47 -6.18
C ASP A 409 -7.65 -3.18 -5.96
N ASP A 410 -6.92 -3.11 -4.86
CA ASP A 410 -6.13 -1.93 -4.52
C ASP A 410 -4.92 -1.74 -5.43
N VAL A 411 -4.41 -2.79 -6.07
CA VAL A 411 -3.29 -2.68 -7.00
C VAL A 411 -3.77 -2.05 -8.30
N GLU A 412 -4.86 -2.57 -8.86
CA GLU A 412 -5.56 -2.06 -10.05
C GLU A 412 -5.95 -0.60 -9.88
N ALA A 413 -6.45 -0.21 -8.70
CA ALA A 413 -6.78 1.17 -8.41
C ALA A 413 -5.60 2.12 -8.69
N PHE A 414 -4.40 1.80 -8.24
CA PHE A 414 -3.22 2.66 -8.43
C PHE A 414 -2.58 2.53 -9.82
N VAL A 415 -3.02 1.58 -10.64
CA VAL A 415 -2.53 1.41 -12.01
C VAL A 415 -3.19 2.47 -12.89
N HIS A 416 -2.48 3.57 -13.18
CA HIS A 416 -2.84 4.46 -14.29
C HIS A 416 -1.60 4.88 -15.12
N SER A 417 -1.76 4.70 -16.44
CA SER A 417 -1.11 5.29 -17.65
C SER A 417 0.41 5.53 -17.75
N GLY A 418 1.25 4.99 -16.88
CA GLY A 418 2.68 4.85 -17.22
C GLY A 418 2.88 3.68 -18.19
N ALA A 419 3.60 3.87 -19.30
CA ALA A 419 4.03 2.75 -20.15
C ALA A 419 5.05 1.91 -19.35
N ARG A 420 4.56 0.99 -18.52
CA ARG A 420 5.39 0.10 -17.70
C ARG A 420 6.35 -0.64 -18.60
N VAL A 421 7.62 -0.65 -18.21
CA VAL A 421 8.68 -1.30 -19.00
C VAL A 421 8.62 -2.82 -18.84
N PHE A 422 8.22 -3.30 -17.66
CA PHE A 422 8.19 -4.71 -17.32
C PHE A 422 6.76 -5.23 -17.14
N ASP A 423 6.52 -6.45 -17.59
CA ASP A 423 5.26 -7.16 -17.37
C ASP A 423 5.11 -7.53 -15.89
N LYS A 424 4.01 -7.10 -15.28
CA LYS A 424 3.73 -7.30 -13.85
C LYS A 424 3.73 -8.79 -13.47
N TYR A 425 3.08 -9.64 -14.25
CA TYR A 425 2.93 -11.06 -13.92
C TYR A 425 4.26 -11.79 -14.01
N LYS A 426 5.13 -11.40 -14.96
CA LYS A 426 6.49 -11.94 -15.07
C LYS A 426 7.35 -11.52 -13.88
N VAL A 427 7.27 -10.26 -13.44
CA VAL A 427 7.98 -9.78 -12.24
C VAL A 427 7.47 -10.48 -10.98
N ASP A 428 6.16 -10.55 -10.78
CA ASP A 428 5.57 -11.19 -9.59
C ASP A 428 5.90 -12.70 -9.51
N ALA A 429 6.06 -13.38 -10.65
CA ALA A 429 6.49 -14.79 -10.67
C ALA A 429 7.89 -14.99 -10.04
N MET A 430 8.77 -13.97 -10.10
CA MET A 430 10.11 -14.01 -9.53
C MET A 430 10.11 -13.91 -8.00
N ARG A 431 9.06 -13.36 -7.37
CA ARG A 431 8.94 -13.25 -5.89
C ARG A 431 9.13 -14.59 -5.18
N LYS A 432 8.79 -15.71 -5.84
CA LYS A 432 8.98 -17.08 -5.31
C LYS A 432 10.44 -17.42 -5.01
N THR A 433 11.39 -16.71 -5.61
CA THR A 433 12.83 -16.93 -5.43
C THR A 433 13.48 -15.95 -4.46
N CYS A 434 12.78 -14.86 -4.13
CA CYS A 434 13.18 -13.90 -3.11
C CYS A 434 13.14 -14.54 -1.71
N LYS A 435 14.14 -14.25 -0.90
CA LYS A 435 14.25 -14.77 0.47
C LYS A 435 15.05 -13.79 1.33
N LYS A 436 14.86 -13.84 2.64
CA LYS A 436 15.68 -13.03 3.56
C LYS A 436 17.16 -13.44 3.45
N PRO A 437 18.10 -12.50 3.57
CA PRO A 437 19.53 -12.81 3.54
C PRO A 437 19.91 -13.70 4.73
N LYS A 438 20.89 -14.59 4.52
CA LYS A 438 21.39 -15.49 5.56
C LYS A 438 22.32 -14.75 6.53
N TYR A 439 23.06 -13.76 6.01
CA TYR A 439 24.00 -12.96 6.79
C TYR A 439 23.83 -11.47 6.48
N VAL A 440 24.04 -10.66 7.51
CA VAL A 440 24.06 -9.19 7.44
C VAL A 440 25.31 -8.72 8.16
N GLY A 441 26.04 -7.77 7.58
CA GLY A 441 27.32 -7.31 8.11
C GLY A 441 28.07 -6.41 7.14
N GLU A 442 29.41 -6.49 7.18
CA GLU A 442 30.33 -5.79 6.28
C GLU A 442 31.52 -6.70 5.94
N VAL A 443 32.18 -6.45 4.81
CA VAL A 443 33.52 -7.01 4.54
C VAL A 443 34.54 -6.05 5.11
N CYS A 444 35.48 -6.57 5.91
CA CYS A 444 36.56 -5.78 6.51
C CYS A 444 37.92 -6.30 6.03
N ALA A 445 38.87 -5.38 5.87
CA ALA A 445 40.27 -5.65 5.56
C ALA A 445 41.17 -5.13 6.70
N ASP A 446 42.46 -4.99 6.44
CA ASP A 446 43.42 -4.37 7.38
C ASP A 446 43.40 -2.83 7.34
N ALA A 447 42.86 -2.24 6.27
CA ALA A 447 42.63 -0.80 6.13
C ALA A 447 41.39 -0.52 5.27
N ASP A 448 40.90 0.72 5.28
CA ASP A 448 39.74 1.12 4.47
C ASP A 448 40.12 1.53 3.04
N GLU A 449 41.37 1.90 2.79
CA GLU A 449 41.87 2.31 1.46
C GLU A 449 43.29 1.81 1.16
N GLY A 450 43.69 1.88 -0.12
CA GLY A 450 45.02 1.50 -0.58
C GLY A 450 45.27 -0.01 -0.60
N LYS A 451 46.54 -0.42 -0.63
CA LYS A 451 46.92 -1.84 -0.81
C LYS A 451 46.45 -2.75 0.33
N ASN A 452 46.35 -2.20 1.54
CA ASN A 452 45.92 -2.95 2.72
C ASN A 452 44.39 -3.12 2.77
N ALA A 453 43.64 -2.40 1.93
CA ALA A 453 42.20 -2.58 1.79
C ALA A 453 41.81 -3.92 1.15
N LEU A 454 42.74 -4.65 0.53
CA LEU A 454 42.47 -5.98 -0.05
C LEU A 454 43.20 -7.11 0.70
N GLN A 455 43.78 -6.84 1.87
CA GLN A 455 44.47 -7.84 2.69
C GLN A 455 43.59 -8.34 3.84
N ASN A 456 43.73 -9.62 4.19
CA ASN A 456 43.00 -10.27 5.29
C ASN A 456 41.48 -10.02 5.29
N LEU A 457 40.90 -10.06 4.08
CA LEU A 457 39.47 -9.87 3.86
C LEU A 457 38.66 -10.90 4.64
N ARG A 458 37.72 -10.41 5.44
CA ARG A 458 36.85 -11.23 6.27
C ARG A 458 35.48 -10.59 6.37
N PHE A 459 34.45 -11.43 6.37
CA PHE A 459 33.10 -10.99 6.65
C PHE A 459 32.90 -10.85 8.17
N VAL A 460 32.47 -9.68 8.61
CA VAL A 460 32.12 -9.41 10.00
C VAL A 460 30.61 -9.28 10.10
N LYS A 461 29.98 -10.20 10.84
CA LYS A 461 28.53 -10.19 11.03
C LYS A 461 28.13 -9.00 11.92
N ASP A 462 27.27 -8.15 11.40
CA ASP A 462 26.70 -7.02 12.11
C ASP A 462 25.23 -6.85 11.70
N LYS A 463 24.32 -6.81 12.68
CA LYS A 463 22.89 -6.61 12.43
C LYS A 463 22.56 -5.21 11.90
N GLN A 464 23.49 -4.26 12.03
CA GLN A 464 23.38 -2.90 11.50
C GLN A 464 24.13 -2.71 10.17
N GLY A 465 24.84 -3.74 9.70
CA GLY A 465 25.57 -3.68 8.44
C GLY A 465 24.64 -3.54 7.23
N LEU A 466 25.18 -2.99 6.14
CA LEU A 466 24.43 -2.71 4.92
C LEU A 466 24.65 -3.78 3.83
N LEU A 467 25.63 -4.67 4.04
CA LEU A 467 25.86 -5.85 3.19
C LEU A 467 24.91 -7.00 3.58
N HIS A 468 24.04 -7.37 2.66
CA HIS A 468 23.19 -8.54 2.76
C HIS A 468 23.79 -9.69 1.93
N ILE A 469 24.02 -10.84 2.55
CA ILE A 469 24.59 -12.03 1.90
C ILE A 469 23.58 -13.17 1.94
N TRP A 470 23.27 -13.72 0.77
CA TRP A 470 22.45 -14.92 0.61
C TRP A 470 23.32 -16.17 0.53
N GLU A 471 24.47 -16.10 -0.13
CA GLU A 471 25.47 -17.17 -0.19
C GLU A 471 26.89 -16.58 -0.06
N LEU A 472 27.72 -17.17 0.81
CA LEU A 472 29.12 -16.78 0.98
C LEU A 472 29.94 -17.26 -0.23
N PRO A 473 31.10 -16.63 -0.53
CA PRO A 473 31.98 -17.10 -1.58
C PRO A 473 32.48 -18.51 -1.26
N GLU A 474 32.52 -19.36 -2.29
CA GLU A 474 33.02 -20.73 -2.19
C GLU A 474 34.33 -20.86 -2.96
N THR A 475 35.36 -21.33 -2.29
CA THR A 475 36.67 -21.60 -2.89
C THR A 475 37.05 -23.07 -2.71
N ASP A 476 37.52 -23.71 -3.77
CA ASP A 476 38.09 -25.05 -3.70
C ASP A 476 39.62 -24.99 -3.74
N GLU A 477 40.28 -25.93 -3.05
CA GLU A 477 41.74 -26.02 -2.96
C GLU A 477 42.41 -26.54 -4.24
N LYS A 478 41.67 -27.30 -5.06
CA LYS A 478 42.15 -27.96 -6.28
C LYS A 478 41.67 -27.28 -7.54
N GLU A 479 40.46 -26.69 -7.50
CA GLU A 479 39.81 -26.10 -8.65
C GLU A 479 39.54 -24.60 -8.46
N VAL A 480 39.54 -23.87 -9.57
CA VAL A 480 39.09 -22.48 -9.67
C VAL A 480 38.06 -22.41 -10.77
N VAL A 481 36.98 -21.67 -10.52
CA VAL A 481 35.96 -21.41 -11.54
C VAL A 481 36.23 -20.03 -12.12
N THR A 482 36.78 -19.98 -13.34
CA THR A 482 37.08 -18.71 -13.98
C THR A 482 35.81 -17.93 -14.25
N ASN A 483 35.87 -16.59 -14.13
CA ASN A 483 34.73 -15.70 -14.41
C ASN A 483 33.44 -16.02 -13.63
N ARG A 484 33.53 -16.68 -12.47
CA ARG A 484 32.36 -17.10 -11.68
C ARG A 484 31.55 -15.92 -11.15
N TYR A 485 32.21 -14.98 -10.49
CA TYR A 485 31.54 -13.87 -9.83
C TYR A 485 31.66 -12.59 -10.64
N LEU A 486 30.58 -11.81 -10.64
CA LEU A 486 30.49 -10.47 -11.23
C LEU A 486 29.97 -9.50 -10.17
N THR A 487 30.72 -8.43 -9.90
CA THR A 487 30.35 -7.38 -8.96
C THR A 487 30.03 -6.09 -9.70
N ILE A 488 28.85 -5.51 -9.48
CA ILE A 488 28.37 -4.31 -10.16
C ILE A 488 28.06 -3.22 -9.14
N VAL A 489 28.48 -2.01 -9.43
CA VAL A 489 28.29 -0.85 -8.57
C VAL A 489 27.51 0.23 -9.30
N ASP A 490 26.41 0.65 -8.70
CA ASP A 490 25.72 1.89 -9.04
C ASP A 490 25.96 2.92 -7.92
N VAL A 491 26.35 4.12 -8.33
CA VAL A 491 26.85 5.18 -7.44
C VAL A 491 25.75 6.21 -7.23
N GLY A 492 25.15 6.14 -6.04
CA GLY A 492 24.18 7.12 -5.55
C GLY A 492 24.83 8.30 -4.84
N GLY A 493 24.10 8.93 -3.91
CA GLY A 493 24.59 10.08 -3.14
C GLY A 493 24.56 9.92 -1.62
N ARG A 494 25.13 10.91 -0.93
CA ARG A 494 25.36 10.91 0.53
C ARG A 494 24.13 11.27 1.37
N SER A 495 23.12 11.91 0.77
CA SER A 495 21.97 12.45 1.51
C SER A 495 20.79 11.49 1.50
N ASN A 496 19.94 11.55 2.53
CA ASN A 496 18.68 10.78 2.61
C ASN A 496 17.68 11.08 1.47
N LYS A 497 17.94 12.10 0.63
CA LYS A 497 17.13 12.43 -0.56
C LYS A 497 17.82 12.06 -1.87
N ALA A 498 19.07 11.62 -1.80
CA ALA A 498 19.84 11.20 -2.96
C ALA A 498 19.49 9.75 -3.30
N ASP A 499 19.94 9.33 -4.48
CA ASP A 499 19.86 7.96 -4.95
C ASP A 499 20.71 7.04 -4.05
N PHE A 500 20.32 5.76 -3.92
CA PHE A 500 21.06 4.80 -3.12
C PHE A 500 22.28 4.30 -3.87
N SER A 501 23.36 4.03 -3.15
CA SER A 501 24.49 3.30 -3.70
C SER A 501 24.28 1.80 -3.53
N VAL A 502 24.60 1.04 -4.57
CA VAL A 502 24.35 -0.41 -4.62
C VAL A 502 25.59 -1.13 -5.08
N VAL A 503 26.01 -2.17 -4.36
CA VAL A 503 27.04 -3.14 -4.81
C VAL A 503 26.39 -4.50 -4.92
N LEU A 504 26.16 -4.99 -6.12
CA LEU A 504 25.53 -6.27 -6.42
C LEU A 504 26.59 -7.33 -6.75
N VAL A 505 26.46 -8.55 -6.22
CA VAL A 505 27.29 -9.70 -6.61
C VAL A 505 26.41 -10.80 -7.21
N LEU A 506 26.74 -11.21 -8.44
CA LEU A 506 26.15 -12.33 -9.15
C LEU A 506 27.09 -13.54 -9.15
N ASP A 507 26.56 -14.72 -8.81
CA ASP A 507 27.22 -16.00 -9.02
C ASP A 507 26.74 -16.62 -10.34
N ARG A 508 27.68 -16.87 -11.24
CA ARG A 508 27.44 -17.42 -12.58
C ARG A 508 27.71 -18.93 -12.66
N LEU A 509 28.05 -19.61 -11.56
CA LEU A 509 28.43 -21.03 -11.55
C LEU A 509 27.45 -21.91 -12.33
N PHE A 510 26.15 -21.74 -12.10
CA PHE A 510 25.13 -22.58 -12.73
C PHE A 510 25.01 -22.39 -14.25
N MET A 511 25.62 -21.34 -14.84
CA MET A 511 25.64 -21.15 -16.28
C MET A 511 26.47 -22.21 -17.02
N ILE A 512 27.38 -22.90 -16.31
CA ILE A 512 28.17 -24.01 -16.86
C ILE A 512 27.25 -25.11 -17.42
N ASP A 513 26.18 -25.43 -16.69
CA ASP A 513 25.22 -26.48 -17.04
C ASP A 513 23.94 -25.94 -17.71
N GLY A 514 23.99 -24.74 -18.28
CA GLY A 514 22.83 -24.07 -18.89
C GLY A 514 21.80 -23.53 -17.89
N GLY A 515 22.16 -23.46 -16.61
CA GLY A 515 21.41 -22.78 -15.56
C GLY A 515 21.54 -21.25 -15.63
N LYS A 516 21.14 -20.59 -14.55
CA LYS A 516 20.94 -19.13 -14.51
C LYS A 516 21.89 -18.47 -13.50
N PRO A 517 22.38 -17.24 -13.76
CA PRO A 517 23.09 -16.47 -12.74
C PRO A 517 22.16 -16.15 -11.55
N VAL A 518 22.75 -16.03 -10.36
CA VAL A 518 22.03 -15.87 -9.09
C VAL A 518 22.58 -14.69 -8.31
N VAL A 519 21.70 -13.86 -7.75
CA VAL A 519 22.10 -12.84 -6.78
C VAL A 519 22.56 -13.50 -5.49
N VAL A 520 23.81 -13.27 -5.07
CA VAL A 520 24.41 -13.90 -3.87
C VAL A 520 24.77 -12.90 -2.77
N ALA A 521 25.03 -11.65 -3.10
CA ALA A 521 25.21 -10.57 -2.13
C ALA A 521 24.79 -9.20 -2.69
N GLN A 522 24.41 -8.30 -1.79
CA GLN A 522 24.10 -6.92 -2.12
C GLN A 522 24.38 -5.98 -0.96
N TRP A 523 25.21 -4.97 -1.20
CA TRP A 523 25.32 -3.79 -0.35
C TRP A 523 24.32 -2.73 -0.83
N TYR A 524 23.58 -2.09 0.09
CA TYR A 524 22.58 -1.08 -0.26
C TYR A 524 22.51 0.01 0.81
N GLY A 525 22.90 1.24 0.47
CA GLY A 525 22.91 2.36 1.41
C GLY A 525 23.44 3.66 0.83
N HIS A 526 23.61 4.68 1.67
CA HIS A 526 24.26 5.94 1.30
C HIS A 526 25.73 5.90 1.75
N CYS A 527 26.63 6.27 0.85
CA CYS A 527 28.07 6.27 1.10
C CYS A 527 28.75 7.37 0.27
N ASP A 528 29.90 7.81 0.74
CA ASP A 528 30.80 8.66 -0.04
C ASP A 528 31.39 7.85 -1.21
N ILE A 529 31.57 8.47 -2.38
CA ILE A 529 31.96 7.77 -3.63
C ILE A 529 33.31 7.06 -3.48
N ASP A 530 34.28 7.69 -2.83
CA ASP A 530 35.61 7.15 -2.51
C ASP A 530 35.52 5.92 -1.60
N GLN A 531 34.77 6.02 -0.50
CA GLN A 531 34.54 4.90 0.43
C GLN A 531 33.78 3.75 -0.24
N LEU A 532 32.77 4.07 -1.05
CA LEU A 532 31.97 3.08 -1.78
C LEU A 532 32.84 2.29 -2.74
N ALA A 533 33.74 2.96 -3.45
CA ALA A 533 34.60 2.32 -4.44
C ALA A 533 35.58 1.34 -3.76
N TRP A 534 36.18 1.70 -2.62
CA TRP A 534 37.00 0.77 -1.84
C TRP A 534 36.20 -0.37 -1.22
N LYS A 535 35.00 -0.11 -0.69
CA LYS A 535 34.08 -1.16 -0.21
C LYS A 535 33.70 -2.12 -1.34
N ALA A 536 33.42 -1.61 -2.53
CA ALA A 536 33.12 -2.43 -3.68
C ALA A 536 34.32 -3.29 -4.10
N ALA A 537 35.54 -2.75 -4.07
CA ALA A 537 36.76 -3.51 -4.32
C ALA A 537 36.99 -4.59 -3.25
N GLN A 538 36.75 -4.30 -1.97
CA GLN A 538 36.79 -5.27 -0.88
C GLN A 538 35.80 -6.42 -1.09
N ILE A 539 34.54 -6.10 -1.39
CA ILE A 539 33.50 -7.10 -1.69
C ILE A 539 33.90 -7.91 -2.92
N ALA A 540 34.35 -7.26 -3.99
CA ALA A 540 34.73 -7.93 -5.22
C ALA A 540 35.92 -8.89 -5.03
N ALA A 541 36.93 -8.47 -4.25
CA ALA A 541 38.07 -9.30 -3.87
C ALA A 541 37.67 -10.46 -2.95
N PHE A 542 36.75 -10.24 -2.01
CA PHE A 542 36.19 -11.27 -1.13
C PHE A 542 35.47 -12.36 -1.93
N TYR A 543 34.80 -12.00 -3.03
CA TYR A 543 34.18 -12.92 -3.98
C TYR A 543 35.14 -13.34 -5.12
N ASP A 544 36.27 -13.95 -4.75
CA ASP A 544 37.28 -14.55 -5.64
C ASP A 544 37.78 -13.59 -6.75
N ASN A 545 38.08 -12.34 -6.38
CA ASN A 545 38.48 -11.28 -7.31
C ASN A 545 37.54 -11.17 -8.53
N SER A 546 36.23 -11.16 -8.27
CA SER A 546 35.18 -10.99 -9.28
C SER A 546 35.42 -9.83 -10.26
N LEU A 547 34.88 -9.89 -11.47
CA LEU A 547 34.93 -8.73 -12.37
C LEU A 547 34.19 -7.56 -11.71
N LEU A 548 34.87 -6.45 -11.43
CA LEU A 548 34.31 -5.27 -10.78
C LEU A 548 33.90 -4.24 -11.84
N VAL A 549 32.60 -3.95 -11.91
CA VAL A 549 32.01 -2.98 -12.83
C VAL A 549 31.48 -1.82 -12.02
N ILE A 550 32.02 -0.62 -12.21
CA ILE A 550 31.53 0.61 -11.56
C ILE A 550 30.86 1.50 -12.61
N GLU A 551 29.61 1.90 -12.39
CA GLU A 551 28.91 2.85 -13.26
C GLU A 551 29.57 4.23 -13.23
N SER A 552 29.79 4.83 -14.41
CA SER A 552 30.49 6.11 -14.57
C SER A 552 29.60 7.29 -14.97
N ASN A 553 28.27 7.19 -14.87
CA ASN A 553 27.36 8.24 -15.33
C ASN A 553 27.29 9.45 -14.38
N THR A 554 27.18 9.21 -13.07
CA THR A 554 27.34 10.23 -12.01
C THR A 554 28.76 10.82 -11.97
N LEU A 555 29.71 10.22 -12.71
CA LEU A 555 31.13 10.55 -12.73
C LEU A 555 31.52 11.42 -13.94
N GLU A 556 30.69 11.53 -14.98
CA GLU A 556 30.99 12.23 -16.24
C GLU A 556 29.97 13.35 -16.59
N THR A 557 28.92 13.58 -15.78
CA THR A 557 27.88 14.59 -16.05
C THR A 557 28.11 15.90 -15.30
N HIS A 558 28.32 17.00 -16.05
CA HIS A 558 28.27 18.37 -15.54
C HIS A 558 26.81 18.83 -15.33
N ASP A 559 26.13 18.33 -14.31
CA ASP A 559 24.80 18.83 -13.96
C ASP A 559 24.91 20.19 -13.27
N LYS A 560 24.30 21.25 -13.85
CA LYS A 560 24.33 22.62 -13.31
C LYS A 560 23.62 22.77 -11.94
N GLU A 561 22.85 21.79 -11.51
CA GLU A 561 22.12 21.78 -10.22
C GLU A 561 22.66 20.75 -9.21
N ARG A 562 23.56 19.84 -9.61
CA ARG A 562 24.23 18.90 -8.72
C ARG A 562 25.65 19.42 -8.46
N GLN A 563 25.91 19.98 -7.29
CA GLN A 563 27.27 20.24 -6.82
C GLN A 563 27.98 18.88 -6.63
N VAL A 564 28.67 18.40 -7.65
CA VAL A 564 29.59 17.27 -7.51
C VAL A 564 30.85 17.54 -8.33
N ASP A 565 31.99 17.45 -7.65
CA ASP A 565 33.34 17.62 -8.19
C ASP A 565 33.66 16.50 -9.20
N GLY A 566 33.41 16.74 -10.49
CA GLY A 566 33.65 15.78 -11.58
C GLY A 566 35.10 15.28 -11.73
N ASP A 567 36.07 15.95 -11.10
CA ASP A 567 37.50 15.64 -11.21
C ASP A 567 37.98 14.54 -10.24
N GLN A 568 37.26 14.30 -9.13
CA GLN A 568 37.67 13.31 -8.11
C GLN A 568 37.39 11.86 -8.53
N SER A 569 36.48 11.64 -9.48
CA SER A 569 35.91 10.34 -9.79
C SER A 569 36.79 9.45 -10.68
N GLN A 570 37.41 10.02 -11.72
CA GLN A 570 38.40 9.31 -12.53
C GLN A 570 39.64 8.95 -11.71
N PHE A 571 40.00 9.81 -10.77
CA PHE A 571 41.10 9.57 -9.85
C PHE A 571 40.88 8.32 -8.99
N ILE A 572 39.68 8.11 -8.44
CA ILE A 572 39.34 6.93 -7.61
C ILE A 572 39.41 5.63 -8.43
N LEU A 573 38.85 5.61 -9.65
CA LEU A 573 38.93 4.41 -10.50
C LEU A 573 40.38 4.04 -10.86
N ASN A 574 41.23 5.05 -11.08
CA ASN A 574 42.65 4.84 -11.34
C ASN A 574 43.38 4.30 -10.09
N GLN A 575 43.08 4.82 -8.90
CA GLN A 575 43.64 4.30 -7.64
C GLN A 575 43.28 2.83 -7.40
N ILE A 576 42.01 2.47 -7.62
CA ILE A 576 41.57 1.08 -7.51
C ILE A 576 42.24 0.21 -8.56
N LYS A 577 42.42 0.71 -9.80
CA LYS A 577 43.04 -0.08 -10.87
C LYS A 577 44.48 -0.50 -10.56
N GLU A 578 45.25 0.34 -9.88
CA GLU A 578 46.64 0.01 -9.48
C GLU A 578 46.71 -1.16 -8.50
N ILE A 579 45.61 -1.50 -7.83
CA ILE A 579 45.57 -2.44 -6.72
C ILE A 579 44.67 -3.65 -7.04
N TYR A 580 43.52 -3.44 -7.68
CA TYR A 580 42.54 -4.46 -8.02
C TYR A 580 42.74 -4.99 -9.45
N PRO A 581 42.98 -6.30 -9.62
CA PRO A 581 43.36 -6.86 -10.92
C PRO A 581 42.22 -6.86 -11.94
N ASN A 582 40.98 -7.11 -11.51
CA ASN A 582 39.84 -7.43 -12.37
C ASN A 582 38.81 -6.28 -12.47
N LEU A 583 39.28 -5.06 -12.74
CA LEU A 583 38.42 -3.91 -12.98
C LEU A 583 37.93 -3.86 -14.44
N TYR A 584 36.63 -3.64 -14.64
CA TYR A 584 36.01 -3.54 -15.96
C TYR A 584 36.50 -2.32 -16.74
N ALA A 585 36.86 -2.56 -17.99
CA ALA A 585 37.28 -1.55 -18.96
C ALA A 585 36.40 -1.62 -20.20
N ARG A 586 36.01 -0.44 -20.72
CA ARG A 586 35.22 -0.33 -21.94
C ARG A 586 36.01 -0.84 -23.14
N GLY A 587 35.35 -1.55 -24.05
CA GLY A 587 35.93 -1.93 -25.34
C GLY A 587 36.39 -0.69 -26.10
N GLN A 588 37.65 -0.69 -26.56
CA GLN A 588 38.21 0.35 -27.42
C GLN A 588 38.07 -0.08 -28.89
N SER A 589 37.78 0.86 -29.79
CA SER A 589 37.86 0.57 -31.23
C SER A 589 39.30 0.20 -31.61
N GLU A 590 39.47 -0.60 -32.67
CA GLU A 590 40.81 -0.97 -33.16
C GLU A 590 41.67 0.26 -33.48
N GLU A 591 41.03 1.33 -33.97
CA GLU A 591 41.64 2.64 -34.22
C GLU A 591 42.15 3.29 -32.92
N ALA A 592 41.35 3.29 -31.85
CA ALA A 592 41.74 3.86 -30.56
C ALA A 592 42.88 3.09 -29.89
N VAL A 593 42.92 1.77 -30.05
CA VAL A 593 44.04 0.92 -29.59
C VAL A 593 45.31 1.26 -30.39
N ARG A 594 45.18 1.42 -31.71
CA ARG A 594 46.29 1.75 -32.60
C ARG A 594 46.86 3.15 -32.33
N GLU A 595 46.03 4.10 -31.93
CA GLU A 595 46.42 5.46 -31.55
C GLU A 595 46.92 5.58 -30.10
N GLY A 596 46.92 4.48 -29.34
CA GLY A 596 47.40 4.46 -27.95
C GLY A 596 46.54 5.27 -26.99
N LEU A 597 45.24 5.44 -27.28
CA LEU A 597 44.34 6.19 -26.41
C LEU A 597 44.16 5.47 -25.06
N PRO A 598 44.04 6.23 -23.95
CA PRO A 598 43.95 5.64 -22.62
C PRO A 598 42.68 4.78 -22.46
N THR A 599 42.85 3.62 -21.83
CA THR A 599 41.75 2.71 -21.50
C THR A 599 40.80 3.38 -20.52
N LYS A 600 39.51 3.36 -20.84
CA LYS A 600 38.46 3.97 -20.01
C LYS A 600 37.82 2.92 -19.10
N TYR A 601 38.03 3.05 -17.80
CA TYR A 601 37.42 2.18 -16.80
C TYR A 601 35.97 2.57 -16.50
N GLY A 602 35.21 1.59 -16.01
CA GLY A 602 33.80 1.74 -15.62
C GLY A 602 32.81 1.63 -16.78
N PHE A 603 31.55 1.36 -16.45
CA PHE A 603 30.45 1.27 -17.41
C PHE A 603 29.75 2.62 -17.54
N HIS A 604 29.71 3.18 -18.75
CA HIS A 604 29.12 4.49 -18.97
C HIS A 604 27.67 4.39 -19.46
N THR A 605 26.71 4.65 -18.57
CA THR A 605 25.29 4.73 -18.91
C THR A 605 25.00 6.06 -19.60
N ASN A 606 24.54 6.02 -20.84
CA ASN A 606 24.19 7.20 -21.63
C ASN A 606 22.92 6.95 -22.46
N VAL A 607 22.59 7.90 -23.34
CA VAL A 607 21.38 7.83 -24.18
C VAL A 607 21.33 6.63 -25.13
N SER A 608 22.46 5.99 -25.44
CA SER A 608 22.51 4.78 -26.29
C SER A 608 22.64 3.49 -25.48
N THR A 609 23.46 3.46 -24.41
CA THR A 609 23.68 2.27 -23.60
C THR A 609 22.49 1.97 -22.68
N LYS A 610 21.79 2.98 -22.15
CA LYS A 610 20.63 2.79 -21.26
C LYS A 610 19.49 2.01 -21.94
N PRO A 611 18.99 2.38 -23.13
CA PRO A 611 17.97 1.58 -23.82
C PRO A 611 18.40 0.13 -24.08
N MET A 612 19.69 -0.10 -24.36
CA MET A 612 20.25 -1.41 -24.69
C MET A 612 20.29 -2.35 -23.47
N ILE A 613 20.77 -1.88 -22.32
CA ILE A 613 20.76 -2.68 -21.08
C ILE A 613 19.32 -2.91 -20.56
N ILE A 614 18.43 -1.92 -20.71
CA ILE A 614 17.02 -2.08 -20.32
C ILE A 614 16.31 -3.09 -21.22
N SER A 615 16.54 -3.06 -22.54
CA SER A 615 15.99 -4.06 -23.47
C SER A 615 16.47 -5.47 -23.12
N THR A 616 17.75 -5.61 -22.75
CA THR A 616 18.31 -6.87 -22.25
C THR A 616 17.57 -7.33 -20.99
N LEU A 617 17.41 -6.44 -20.01
CA LEU A 617 16.74 -6.75 -18.76
C LEU A 617 15.26 -7.15 -18.97
N VAL A 618 14.54 -6.49 -19.88
CA VAL A 618 13.16 -6.86 -20.25
C VAL A 618 13.10 -8.30 -20.76
N LYS A 619 14.02 -8.68 -21.65
CA LYS A 619 14.11 -10.07 -22.14
C LYS A 619 14.41 -11.04 -21.00
N VAL A 620 15.39 -10.72 -20.16
CA VAL A 620 15.81 -11.55 -19.03
C VAL A 620 14.67 -11.80 -18.05
N ILE A 621 13.86 -10.79 -17.72
CA ILE A 621 12.69 -10.94 -16.84
C ILE A 621 11.59 -11.75 -17.52
N ARG A 622 11.28 -11.45 -18.79
CA ARG A 622 10.22 -12.15 -19.56
C ARG A 622 10.48 -13.65 -19.65
N GLU A 623 11.74 -14.03 -19.88
CA GLU A 623 12.19 -15.42 -20.03
C GLU A 623 12.70 -16.02 -18.70
N ASN A 624 12.64 -15.25 -17.60
CA ASN A 624 13.09 -15.63 -16.27
C ASN A 624 14.53 -16.17 -16.26
N LEU A 625 15.49 -15.46 -16.87
CA LEU A 625 16.86 -15.93 -17.11
C LEU A 625 17.84 -15.74 -15.94
N TYR A 626 17.41 -15.17 -14.81
CA TYR A 626 18.23 -15.04 -13.60
C TYR A 626 17.41 -15.28 -12.34
N THR A 627 18.09 -15.50 -11.21
CA THR A 627 17.43 -15.67 -9.90
C THR A 627 17.66 -14.45 -9.01
N GLU A 628 16.61 -13.69 -8.77
CA GLU A 628 16.62 -12.57 -7.81
C GLU A 628 16.39 -13.09 -6.38
N ARG A 629 16.99 -12.41 -5.40
CA ARG A 629 16.86 -12.72 -3.98
C ARG A 629 16.24 -11.59 -3.16
N ASP A 630 16.37 -10.35 -3.64
CA ASP A 630 15.88 -9.16 -2.97
C ASP A 630 14.56 -8.68 -3.57
N GLU A 631 13.50 -8.73 -2.75
CA GLU A 631 12.15 -8.32 -3.12
C GLU A 631 12.07 -6.83 -3.48
N ARG A 632 12.95 -5.99 -2.90
CA ARG A 632 13.00 -4.54 -3.18
C ARG A 632 13.27 -4.25 -4.65
N CYS A 633 14.08 -5.08 -5.31
CA CYS A 633 14.38 -4.90 -6.73
C CYS A 633 13.14 -5.15 -7.61
N LEU A 634 12.31 -6.13 -7.23
CA LEU A 634 11.06 -6.41 -7.95
C LEU A 634 10.08 -5.24 -7.82
N ASP A 635 10.06 -4.56 -6.67
CA ASP A 635 9.24 -3.37 -6.49
C ASP A 635 9.71 -2.21 -7.39
N GLU A 636 11.02 -2.06 -7.62
CA GLU A 636 11.55 -1.09 -8.59
C GLU A 636 11.14 -1.44 -10.03
N TYR A 637 11.19 -2.72 -10.44
CA TYR A 637 10.70 -3.14 -11.74
C TYR A 637 9.23 -2.76 -11.97
N LEU A 638 8.39 -2.95 -10.95
CA LEU A 638 6.96 -2.60 -11.04
C LEU A 638 6.71 -1.08 -11.08
N CYS A 639 7.68 -0.27 -10.65
CA CYS A 639 7.62 1.18 -10.64
C CYS A 639 8.44 1.84 -11.76
N TYR A 640 8.91 1.08 -12.76
CA TYR A 640 9.72 1.59 -13.86
C TYR A 640 8.89 1.85 -15.11
N GLU A 641 8.99 3.05 -15.67
CA GLU A 641 8.19 3.47 -16.82
C GLU A 641 9.04 4.05 -17.95
N LYS A 642 8.49 3.93 -19.16
CA LYS A 642 8.92 4.72 -20.31
C LYS A 642 8.13 6.03 -20.30
N LYS A 643 8.83 7.14 -20.10
CA LYS A 643 8.26 8.49 -20.06
C LYS A 643 7.79 8.91 -21.46
N PRO A 644 6.88 9.91 -21.57
CA PRO A 644 6.37 10.38 -22.86
C PRO A 644 7.46 10.88 -23.82
N ASN A 645 8.58 11.38 -23.30
CA ASN A 645 9.74 11.80 -24.09
C ASN A 645 10.61 10.62 -24.59
N GLY A 646 10.19 9.38 -24.35
CA GLY A 646 10.90 8.16 -24.73
C GLY A 646 11.97 7.70 -23.73
N ALA A 647 12.29 8.50 -22.70
CA ALA A 647 13.29 8.16 -21.69
C ALA A 647 12.78 7.11 -20.70
N PHE A 648 13.70 6.32 -20.15
CA PHE A 648 13.40 5.32 -19.11
C PHE A 648 13.77 5.86 -17.73
N GLY A 649 12.89 5.65 -16.75
CA GLY A 649 13.16 6.00 -15.36
C GLY A 649 12.09 5.50 -14.39
N ALA A 650 12.37 5.58 -13.10
CA ALA A 650 11.38 5.31 -12.07
C ALA A 650 10.25 6.36 -12.08
N ILE A 651 9.06 5.92 -11.65
CA ILE A 651 7.95 6.83 -11.33
C ILE A 651 8.42 7.84 -10.27
N THR A 652 7.90 9.07 -10.34
CA THR A 652 8.28 10.16 -9.43
C THR A 652 8.23 9.73 -7.95
N GLY A 653 9.35 9.90 -7.24
CA GLY A 653 9.48 9.54 -5.82
C GLY A 653 9.81 8.07 -5.55
N LYS A 654 10.14 7.29 -6.59
CA LYS A 654 10.71 5.95 -6.51
C LYS A 654 12.15 5.95 -7.02
N HIS A 655 12.88 4.90 -6.70
CA HIS A 655 14.28 4.68 -7.08
C HIS A 655 14.37 3.62 -8.19
N ASP A 656 15.47 3.64 -8.94
CA ASP A 656 15.83 2.64 -9.95
C ASP A 656 17.25 2.05 -9.75
N ASP A 657 17.90 2.30 -8.61
CA ASP A 657 19.30 1.93 -8.35
C ASP A 657 19.51 0.40 -8.33
N LEU A 658 18.58 -0.34 -7.70
CA LEU A 658 18.63 -1.81 -7.71
C LEU A 658 18.42 -2.31 -9.14
N LEU A 659 17.45 -1.75 -9.86
CA LEU A 659 17.17 -2.10 -11.25
C LEU A 659 18.39 -1.85 -12.16
N MET A 660 19.05 -0.70 -12.02
CA MET A 660 20.17 -0.29 -12.85
C MET A 660 21.38 -1.23 -12.68
N THR A 661 21.73 -1.60 -11.44
CA THR A 661 22.79 -2.61 -11.20
C THR A 661 22.50 -3.95 -11.89
N ARG A 662 21.23 -4.40 -11.92
CA ARG A 662 20.85 -5.63 -12.66
C ARG A 662 20.91 -5.42 -14.17
N ALA A 663 20.45 -4.27 -14.67
CA ALA A 663 20.47 -3.98 -16.10
C ALA A 663 21.91 -4.04 -16.64
N ILE A 664 22.85 -3.37 -15.97
CA ILE A 664 24.28 -3.38 -16.32
C ILE A 664 24.85 -4.79 -16.15
N GLY A 665 24.67 -5.39 -14.98
CA GLY A 665 25.28 -6.68 -14.65
C GLY A 665 24.83 -7.82 -15.52
N LEU A 666 23.54 -7.92 -15.82
CA LEU A 666 23.01 -8.99 -16.67
C LEU A 666 23.38 -8.77 -18.14
N HIS A 667 23.50 -7.53 -18.60
CA HIS A 667 24.03 -7.26 -19.94
C HIS A 667 25.47 -7.77 -20.09
N ILE A 668 26.36 -7.37 -19.18
CA ILE A 668 27.76 -7.81 -19.19
C ILE A 668 27.85 -9.34 -19.01
N CYS A 669 27.06 -9.91 -18.10
CA CYS A 669 27.03 -11.34 -17.81
C CYS A 669 26.71 -12.21 -19.04
N PHE A 670 25.78 -11.76 -19.90
CA PHE A 670 25.31 -12.52 -21.06
C PHE A 670 26.04 -12.18 -22.37
N PHE A 671 26.56 -10.96 -22.52
CA PHE A 671 27.10 -10.50 -23.80
C PHE A 671 28.62 -10.21 -23.80
N GLU A 672 29.23 -9.96 -22.65
CA GLU A 672 30.63 -9.50 -22.58
C GLU A 672 31.55 -10.47 -21.82
N MET A 673 31.00 -11.29 -20.91
CA MET A 673 31.79 -12.27 -20.15
C MET A 673 31.70 -13.67 -20.76
N GLU A 674 32.84 -14.35 -20.87
CA GLU A 674 32.86 -15.79 -21.15
C GLU A 674 32.07 -16.58 -20.08
N ILE A 675 31.45 -17.68 -20.51
CA ILE A 675 30.82 -18.65 -19.60
C ILE A 675 31.90 -19.18 -18.63
N PRO A 676 31.58 -19.34 -17.33
CA PRO A 676 32.55 -19.85 -16.37
C PRO A 676 33.11 -21.22 -16.76
N LYS A 677 34.36 -21.50 -16.40
CA LYS A 677 35.00 -22.80 -16.66
C LYS A 677 35.71 -23.28 -15.40
N ILE A 678 35.56 -24.56 -15.08
CA ILE A 678 36.30 -25.21 -13.99
C ILE A 678 37.71 -25.51 -14.51
N VAL A 679 38.73 -24.97 -13.84
CA VAL A 679 40.14 -25.19 -14.15
C VAL A 679 40.90 -25.64 -12.90
N LEU A 680 41.91 -26.48 -13.06
CA LEU A 680 42.78 -26.89 -11.95
C LEU A 680 43.69 -25.73 -11.53
N ARG A 681 43.88 -25.53 -10.21
CA ARG A 681 44.85 -24.57 -9.67
C ARG A 681 46.27 -25.00 -10.04
N ILE A 682 46.96 -24.23 -10.88
CA ILE A 682 48.34 -24.50 -11.24
C ILE A 682 49.28 -23.92 -10.17
N GLY A 683 49.70 -24.74 -9.19
CA GLY A 683 51.00 -24.55 -8.49
C GLY A 683 51.10 -24.90 -6.98
N ARG A 684 51.60 -26.12 -6.65
CA ARG A 684 52.78 -26.41 -5.79
C ARG A 684 52.92 -27.93 -5.53
N PHE A 685 53.37 -28.68 -6.54
CA PHE A 685 54.04 -29.97 -6.31
C PHE A 685 55.49 -29.87 -6.80
N VAL A 686 56.36 -29.26 -5.99
CA VAL A 686 57.80 -29.55 -6.07
C VAL A 686 58.08 -30.59 -4.99
N VAL A 687 57.95 -31.86 -5.35
CA VAL A 687 58.45 -32.95 -4.51
C VAL A 687 59.98 -32.88 -4.55
N LYS A 688 60.58 -32.21 -3.56
CA LYS A 688 62.00 -32.38 -3.25
C LYS A 688 62.19 -33.86 -2.86
N LYS A 689 62.80 -34.65 -3.75
CA LYS A 689 63.37 -35.96 -3.39
C LYS A 689 64.29 -35.76 -2.19
N LYS A 690 63.88 -36.22 -1.00
CA LYS A 690 64.79 -36.42 0.13
C LYS A 690 65.80 -37.49 -0.29
N LYS A 691 67.08 -37.12 -0.42
CA LYS A 691 68.19 -38.08 -0.35
C LYS A 691 68.11 -38.76 1.02
N ALA A 692 67.94 -40.07 1.02
CA ALA A 692 68.11 -40.88 2.21
C ALA A 692 69.58 -40.81 2.66
N VAL A 693 69.82 -40.40 3.90
CA VAL A 693 71.08 -40.61 4.60
C VAL A 693 70.87 -41.88 5.42
N SER A 694 71.62 -42.94 5.10
CA SER A 694 71.62 -44.17 5.88
C SER A 694 72.55 -44.00 7.08
N ALA A 695 72.06 -44.35 8.28
CA ALA A 695 72.88 -44.63 9.44
C ALA A 695 72.21 -45.77 10.21
N ALA A 696 72.58 -47.00 9.84
CA ALA A 696 72.48 -48.21 10.65
C ALA A 696 73.49 -49.24 10.12
N THR A 697 74.75 -48.84 10.21
CA THR A 697 75.86 -49.61 10.81
C THR A 697 76.37 -48.60 11.85
N ILE A 698 76.16 -48.72 13.17
CA ILE A 698 76.05 -49.83 14.12
C ILE A 698 74.86 -49.57 15.06
#